data_AF-A0A851LDM7-F1
#
_entry.id   AF-A0A851LDM7-F1
#
_cell.length_a   1.000
_cell.length_b   1.000
_cell.length_c   1.000
_cell.angle_alpha   90.00
_cell.angle_beta   90.00
_cell.angle_gamma   90.00
#
_symmetry.space_group_name_H-M   'P 1'
#
loop_
_entity.id
_entity.type
_entity.pdbx_description
1 polymer ?
#
loop_
_entity_poly.entity_id
_entity_poly.type
_entity_poly.pdbx_seq_one_letter_code
_entity_poly.pdbx_strand_id
1 'polypeptide(L)'
;DDQDTKTDSVVSPAKKQEPVLLHQEIKQENVSGKKKVSAKKQKVDNVLVDEPLIQATTYIPLMDNSDAGALEKREAVEVAKQNVNEGIQKSSGRKPKNETDKENAEVKFKDFVMAMKNMIFTEDEARCIVEVLKEKSSAIHDVLQKASKAESAAAVHQLQDKEKMLAAMKEEAASAKEQCKQLTQELVAEKERNGLLTAKMRERINALEKEHGTFQSKIHVSYQESQQMKMKFQQLREQMEAEISHLKQENGILRDAVSTSANQMESKQSAELNKLRQDYARLVNELGEKSSKLQQEELQKKNAEQAVAQLKVQQQEAERRWEEIQAYLRKRTAEHEAAQQVQNKLVAKDNEIQSLHSKLTDTMVSKQQLEQRMLQLMEAEQKRATAEDSMQMQVQELIEQNDALNAQLQKFHSQMAAQTSASVLAEELHKVIAEKDKQIKQMEDSLGNEHANLTSKEEELKVLQNMNLSLKSEVQKLQALTNEQAAAAHELERMQKSIHIKDDKIRTLEDQLREELAQISNTKEEFKVLKDQNATLQAEVQKLQSLLSEQANKDLLEQMERRMRERDDKIKTVEELLEAGLIQVANKEEELKVLQTENSSLRKELQSLQIQQSEQVTANVVPLLFLSIHEKDGKIKSVEELLQAEILKVASKEKTVQALTQEIEALKEEVGNSQLEMEKQVSITSQVKELQTLLKGKEKQVKTMEALLEEKEKEIVKKGEWLQGQKETIAQLTSKVQELEQQNLQQLQQVPAASQLQDLESLLKGEEEQTKKLKAVVEEKEREIASQVKQLQDMQKENESFKVQIQELKQENCKQASLAVQSEELLQVVAGKEKEIASLQNELASQRNAFEQQRKKNNDLREKNWKAMEALASTEKLLQDKVNKTAKEKQQHLEAAEVETRELLQKLFPEVSLPSNVSHSEWICGFEKMAKEYLREASASEDVKKLKEAEEMHILLQLECEKYKFVLAETEGILQRLQRSVEEEESKWKIKVEESQKELKQVFLKTCFLQQLSGFCLKSWRLKKEREHLESELEKAEIERSTYVSEVRELKDLLTELQKKLDDSYSEAVRQNEELNLLKTQLNETLSKLKVDQNERQKVAGDLPKAQESLASLEREIGKVVGDANVIENSDVCTE
;
A
#
# COMPACT_ATOMS: atom_id res chain seq x y z
N ASP A 1 35.18 -54.13 59.34
CA ASP A 1 33.92 -54.75 59.79
C ASP A 1 33.39 -55.66 58.67
N ASP A 2 34.02 -56.84 58.64
CA ASP A 2 33.41 -58.17 58.68
C ASP A 2 32.50 -58.76 57.58
N GLN A 3 32.84 -60.03 57.29
CA GLN A 3 32.12 -61.14 56.63
C GLN A 3 32.02 -61.12 55.09
N ASP A 4 32.49 -62.12 54.32
CA ASP A 4 32.38 -63.62 54.37
C ASP A 4 30.96 -64.16 54.07
N THR A 5 30.73 -65.27 53.34
CA THR A 5 31.64 -66.31 52.78
C THR A 5 30.99 -67.07 51.59
N LYS A 6 31.80 -67.75 50.75
CA LYS A 6 31.55 -69.08 50.09
C LYS A 6 30.39 -69.27 49.06
N THR A 7 30.28 -70.40 48.31
CA THR A 7 31.21 -71.12 47.38
C THR A 7 30.40 -72.16 46.55
N ASP A 8 30.78 -72.30 45.26
CA ASP A 8 30.82 -73.55 44.43
C ASP A 8 29.60 -74.41 43.96
N SER A 9 29.81 -74.89 42.72
CA SER A 9 29.50 -76.23 42.15
C SER A 9 28.05 -76.67 41.79
N VAL A 10 27.73 -76.51 40.49
CA VAL A 10 27.51 -77.59 39.49
C VAL A 10 26.91 -78.95 39.94
N VAL A 11 25.82 -79.38 39.28
CA VAL A 11 25.70 -80.69 38.58
C VAL A 11 24.42 -80.73 37.71
N SER A 12 24.49 -81.35 36.53
CA SER A 12 23.33 -81.69 35.67
C SER A 12 23.12 -83.22 35.65
N PRO A 13 21.92 -83.72 35.29
CA PRO A 13 21.88 -84.40 33.99
C PRO A 13 20.56 -84.33 33.18
N ALA A 14 20.76 -84.62 31.90
CA ALA A 14 19.88 -85.06 30.81
C ALA A 14 18.65 -85.96 31.18
N LYS A 15 17.68 -86.25 30.29
CA LYS A 15 17.76 -86.41 28.81
C LYS A 15 16.38 -86.52 28.12
N LYS A 16 16.35 -86.24 26.79
CA LYS A 16 15.25 -86.49 25.79
C LYS A 16 14.07 -85.49 25.86
N GLN A 17 13.35 -85.19 24.75
CA GLN A 17 13.22 -85.93 23.49
C GLN A 17 13.12 -85.05 22.21
N GLU A 18 13.56 -85.62 21.08
CA GLU A 18 13.55 -85.15 19.67
C GLU A 18 13.28 -86.42 18.78
N PRO A 19 13.22 -86.44 17.41
CA PRO A 19 13.56 -85.40 16.40
C PRO A 19 12.62 -85.21 15.15
N VAL A 20 12.73 -84.03 14.50
CA VAL A 20 12.92 -83.67 13.05
C VAL A 20 12.20 -84.41 11.87
N LEU A 21 11.89 -83.63 10.79
CA LEU A 21 11.73 -83.92 9.31
C LEU A 21 10.35 -83.51 8.71
N LEU A 22 10.17 -83.04 7.44
CA LEU A 22 11.02 -82.98 6.21
C LEU A 22 10.51 -81.91 5.17
N HIS A 23 11.42 -81.17 4.48
CA HIS A 23 11.38 -80.64 3.07
C HIS A 23 10.12 -79.85 2.52
N GLN A 24 9.98 -79.28 1.29
CA GLN A 24 10.77 -78.97 0.04
C GLN A 24 9.98 -77.84 -0.74
N GLU A 25 10.41 -77.07 -1.77
CA GLU A 25 11.70 -76.86 -2.48
C GLU A 25 11.86 -75.41 -3.09
N ILE A 26 11.98 -75.24 -4.43
CA ILE A 26 12.57 -74.08 -5.17
C ILE A 26 11.90 -73.87 -6.56
N LYS A 27 11.80 -72.62 -7.10
CA LYS A 27 12.22 -72.25 -8.50
C LYS A 27 12.08 -70.76 -8.92
N GLN A 28 12.87 -70.39 -9.94
CA GLN A 28 12.90 -69.10 -10.67
C GLN A 28 12.53 -69.32 -12.16
N GLU A 29 12.13 -68.27 -12.91
CA GLU A 29 12.85 -67.74 -14.10
C GLU A 29 12.07 -66.71 -14.98
N ASN A 30 12.74 -65.59 -15.28
CA ASN A 30 12.96 -64.88 -16.56
C ASN A 30 11.89 -64.55 -17.66
N VAL A 31 12.25 -63.46 -18.39
CA VAL A 31 11.93 -63.06 -19.80
C VAL A 31 10.97 -61.87 -20.03
N SER A 32 11.42 -60.96 -20.91
CA SER A 32 10.78 -59.68 -21.33
C SER A 32 9.68 -59.81 -22.40
N GLY A 33 8.79 -58.82 -22.54
CA GLY A 33 7.89 -58.72 -23.71
C GLY A 33 7.23 -57.34 -23.93
N LYS A 34 7.27 -56.82 -25.16
CA LYS A 34 6.69 -55.52 -25.58
C LYS A 34 5.18 -55.61 -25.95
N LYS A 35 4.56 -54.41 -26.06
CA LYS A 35 3.52 -53.96 -27.03
C LYS A 35 2.00 -54.04 -26.70
N LYS A 36 1.39 -52.84 -26.79
CA LYS A 36 0.15 -52.45 -27.53
C LYS A 36 -1.25 -53.06 -27.17
N VAL A 37 -2.10 -52.17 -26.65
CA VAL A 37 -3.38 -51.68 -27.26
C VAL A 37 -4.69 -52.52 -27.14
N SER A 38 -5.79 -51.75 -27.02
CA SER A 38 -7.22 -52.05 -27.27
C SER A 38 -8.00 -53.07 -26.42
N ALA A 39 -8.62 -52.56 -25.35
CA ALA A 39 -10.07 -52.30 -25.24
C ALA A 39 -11.13 -53.39 -25.55
N LYS A 40 -12.19 -53.42 -24.70
CA LYS A 40 -13.62 -53.11 -25.04
C LYS A 40 -14.65 -54.15 -24.53
N LYS A 41 -15.58 -53.67 -23.67
CA LYS A 41 -16.86 -54.31 -23.24
C LYS A 41 -16.69 -55.56 -22.33
N GLN A 42 -17.69 -55.99 -21.53
CA GLN A 42 -19.12 -55.60 -21.46
C GLN A 42 -19.73 -55.83 -20.05
N LYS A 43 -20.66 -54.94 -19.59
CA LYS A 43 -21.93 -55.16 -18.84
C LYS A 43 -22.00 -56.15 -17.63
N VAL A 44 -22.85 -55.96 -16.59
CA VAL A 44 -24.06 -55.10 -16.43
C VAL A 44 -24.39 -54.79 -14.96
N ASP A 45 -24.89 -53.57 -14.73
CA ASP A 45 -25.85 -52.99 -13.75
C ASP A 45 -25.94 -53.36 -12.25
N ASN A 46 -26.43 -52.35 -11.50
CA ASN A 46 -27.00 -52.32 -10.13
C ASN A 46 -26.00 -52.29 -8.94
N VAL A 47 -26.14 -51.38 -7.94
CA VAL A 47 -27.17 -50.33 -7.74
C VAL A 47 -26.66 -49.13 -6.91
N LEU A 48 -27.34 -47.98 -7.07
CA LEU A 48 -27.22 -46.70 -6.35
C LEU A 48 -26.02 -45.77 -6.64
N VAL A 49 -26.35 -44.48 -6.76
CA VAL A 49 -25.57 -43.27 -7.11
C VAL A 49 -26.07 -42.20 -6.11
N ASP A 50 -25.32 -41.34 -5.42
CA ASP A 50 -24.01 -40.67 -5.59
C ASP A 50 -24.08 -39.27 -6.27
N GLU A 51 -23.26 -38.33 -5.76
CA GLU A 51 -22.92 -36.96 -6.22
C GLU A 51 -24.02 -36.00 -6.79
N PRO A 52 -24.26 -34.81 -6.17
CA PRO A 52 -25.04 -33.73 -6.77
C PRO A 52 -24.16 -32.66 -7.46
N LEU A 53 -24.25 -32.56 -8.80
CA LEU A 53 -23.51 -31.56 -9.58
C LEU A 53 -24.44 -30.55 -10.30
N ILE A 54 -24.17 -29.26 -10.08
CA ILE A 54 -24.47 -28.06 -10.90
C ILE A 54 -25.75 -28.09 -11.76
N GLN A 55 -26.68 -27.18 -11.47
CA GLN A 55 -27.71 -26.75 -12.42
C GLN A 55 -27.66 -25.22 -12.62
N ALA A 56 -27.84 -24.76 -13.86
CA ALA A 56 -27.72 -23.35 -14.23
C ALA A 56 -29.09 -22.66 -14.29
N THR A 57 -29.21 -21.49 -13.65
CA THR A 57 -30.44 -20.69 -13.63
C THR A 57 -30.38 -19.56 -14.65
N THR A 58 -31.29 -19.57 -15.63
CA THR A 58 -31.44 -18.47 -16.60
C THR A 58 -32.60 -17.56 -16.22
N TYR A 59 -32.25 -16.30 -15.94
CA TYR A 59 -32.98 -15.05 -16.21
C TYR A 59 -34.48 -15.15 -16.62
N ILE A 60 -35.36 -14.60 -15.78
CA ILE A 60 -36.77 -14.31 -16.09
C ILE A 60 -36.96 -12.78 -16.15
N PRO A 61 -37.58 -12.21 -17.21
CA PRO A 61 -37.90 -10.78 -17.26
C PRO A 61 -39.35 -10.45 -16.82
N LEU A 62 -39.44 -9.45 -15.93
CA LEU A 62 -40.55 -8.48 -15.77
C LEU A 62 -41.92 -8.96 -15.23
N MET A 63 -42.74 -7.97 -14.87
CA MET A 63 -43.92 -8.08 -14.00
C MET A 63 -45.28 -8.05 -14.74
N ASP A 64 -46.27 -8.61 -14.05
CA ASP A 64 -47.67 -8.15 -13.96
C ASP A 64 -48.65 -8.22 -15.16
N ASN A 65 -49.47 -9.28 -15.10
CA ASN A 65 -50.94 -9.25 -14.89
C ASN A 65 -51.89 -9.87 -15.95
N SER A 66 -52.88 -10.58 -15.39
CA SER A 66 -54.24 -10.87 -15.91
C SER A 66 -54.46 -11.81 -17.10
N ASP A 67 -54.43 -13.10 -16.78
CA ASP A 67 -55.53 -14.07 -16.97
C ASP A 67 -55.89 -14.68 -18.35
N ALA A 68 -56.38 -15.93 -18.28
CA ALA A 68 -57.11 -16.78 -19.26
C ALA A 68 -56.60 -16.96 -20.72
N GLY A 69 -56.64 -18.23 -21.22
CA GLY A 69 -57.00 -18.41 -22.66
C GLY A 69 -56.35 -19.48 -23.56
N ALA A 70 -55.85 -20.61 -23.06
CA ALA A 70 -55.80 -21.94 -23.75
C ALA A 70 -55.37 -22.14 -25.25
N LEU A 71 -54.48 -23.14 -25.42
CA LEU A 71 -54.46 -24.18 -26.48
C LEU A 71 -53.69 -23.98 -27.83
N GLU A 72 -52.54 -24.67 -27.89
CA GLU A 72 -51.98 -25.50 -28.99
C GLU A 72 -51.63 -24.98 -30.42
N LYS A 73 -50.35 -25.20 -30.78
CA LYS A 73 -49.82 -25.89 -32.01
C LYS A 73 -50.23 -25.32 -33.40
N ARG A 74 -49.33 -25.08 -34.36
CA ARG A 74 -48.03 -25.74 -34.65
C ARG A 74 -47.23 -24.98 -35.73
N GLU A 75 -45.99 -25.43 -35.95
CA GLU A 75 -45.10 -25.40 -37.14
C GLU A 75 -45.51 -24.60 -38.41
N ALA A 76 -44.62 -24.02 -39.23
CA ALA A 76 -43.18 -23.67 -39.21
C ALA A 76 -42.80 -23.08 -40.62
N VAL A 77 -41.49 -22.90 -40.91
CA VAL A 77 -40.86 -22.82 -42.26
C VAL A 77 -40.86 -21.45 -43.00
N GLU A 78 -39.67 -20.82 -43.04
CA GLU A 78 -39.05 -20.04 -44.17
C GLU A 78 -39.70 -18.74 -44.73
N VAL A 79 -38.98 -17.75 -45.29
CA VAL A 79 -37.58 -17.27 -45.17
C VAL A 79 -37.45 -15.82 -45.71
N ALA A 80 -36.42 -15.08 -45.30
CA ALA A 80 -35.89 -13.82 -45.88
C ALA A 80 -36.65 -12.46 -45.74
N LYS A 81 -35.87 -11.44 -45.34
CA LYS A 81 -35.65 -10.07 -45.91
C LYS A 81 -36.73 -9.51 -46.90
N GLN A 82 -37.07 -8.21 -46.93
CA GLN A 82 -36.29 -7.02 -46.54
C GLN A 82 -37.14 -5.73 -46.36
N ASN A 83 -36.72 -4.84 -45.44
CA ASN A 83 -36.93 -3.37 -45.34
C ASN A 83 -38.05 -2.59 -46.08
N VAL A 84 -38.84 -1.85 -45.27
CA VAL A 84 -39.11 -0.37 -45.32
C VAL A 84 -40.22 0.23 -46.26
N ASN A 85 -41.11 0.99 -45.60
CA ASN A 85 -42.04 2.07 -45.98
C ASN A 85 -43.19 1.95 -47.03
N GLU A 86 -44.37 2.37 -46.54
CA GLU A 86 -45.39 3.26 -47.14
C GLU A 86 -46.04 2.96 -48.51
N GLY A 87 -47.38 2.82 -48.51
CA GLY A 87 -48.20 2.78 -49.73
C GLY A 87 -49.71 2.64 -49.46
N ILE A 88 -50.48 3.70 -49.70
CA ILE A 88 -51.95 3.78 -49.52
C ILE A 88 -52.70 3.07 -50.67
N GLN A 89 -53.79 2.32 -50.41
CA GLN A 89 -55.07 2.41 -51.15
C GLN A 89 -56.26 1.53 -50.67
N LYS A 90 -57.42 1.70 -51.32
CA LYS A 90 -58.78 1.20 -50.99
C LYS A 90 -59.11 -0.15 -51.67
N SER A 91 -60.15 -0.88 -51.21
CA SER A 91 -61.34 -1.22 -52.06
C SER A 91 -62.38 -2.18 -51.41
N SER A 92 -63.68 -1.88 -51.59
CA SER A 92 -64.87 -2.78 -51.44
C SER A 92 -65.15 -3.43 -50.05
N GLY A 93 -66.36 -3.89 -49.71
CA GLY A 93 -67.69 -3.66 -50.32
C GLY A 93 -68.56 -4.92 -50.54
N ARG A 94 -69.45 -5.27 -49.59
CA ARG A 94 -70.58 -6.23 -49.81
C ARG A 94 -71.73 -6.06 -48.79
N LYS A 95 -72.94 -6.42 -49.23
CA LYS A 95 -74.27 -6.51 -48.56
C LYS A 95 -74.69 -8.01 -48.50
N PRO A 96 -75.92 -8.41 -48.05
CA PRO A 96 -76.72 -8.06 -46.86
C PRO A 96 -77.39 -9.31 -46.18
N LYS A 97 -78.22 -9.09 -45.14
CA LYS A 97 -79.56 -9.70 -44.86
C LYS A 97 -80.19 -8.82 -43.75
N ASN A 98 -81.45 -8.33 -43.80
CA ASN A 98 -82.77 -9.01 -43.81
C ASN A 98 -83.00 -9.83 -42.53
N GLU A 99 -84.14 -9.79 -41.82
CA GLU A 99 -85.55 -9.42 -42.07
C GLU A 99 -86.25 -9.21 -40.68
N THR A 100 -87.32 -8.45 -40.38
CA THR A 100 -88.23 -7.49 -41.10
C THR A 100 -89.08 -6.68 -40.06
N ASP A 101 -89.86 -5.66 -40.49
CA ASP A 101 -91.26 -5.25 -40.13
C ASP A 101 -91.92 -5.58 -38.75
N LYS A 102 -92.90 -4.83 -38.18
CA LYS A 102 -93.90 -3.81 -38.63
C LYS A 102 -94.47 -3.06 -37.37
N GLU A 103 -95.36 -2.05 -37.35
CA GLU A 103 -96.35 -1.50 -38.30
C GLU A 103 -96.77 -0.03 -37.96
N ASN A 104 -97.66 0.56 -38.77
CA ASN A 104 -98.57 1.70 -38.48
C ASN A 104 -98.05 3.15 -38.44
N ALA A 105 -97.70 3.64 -39.63
CA ALA A 105 -98.32 4.79 -40.31
C ALA A 105 -98.80 6.03 -39.50
N GLU A 106 -98.02 7.11 -39.53
CA GLU A 106 -98.54 8.48 -39.68
C GLU A 106 -97.47 9.39 -40.33
N VAL A 107 -97.43 9.46 -41.67
CA VAL A 107 -96.31 10.07 -42.42
C VAL A 107 -96.33 11.59 -42.30
N LYS A 108 -95.37 12.15 -41.57
CA LYS A 108 -95.23 13.60 -41.37
C LYS A 108 -94.41 14.21 -42.49
N PHE A 109 -94.70 15.46 -42.86
CA PHE A 109 -94.06 16.17 -43.99
C PHE A 109 -92.52 16.15 -43.94
N LYS A 110 -91.95 16.13 -42.73
CA LYS A 110 -90.51 15.99 -42.47
C LYS A 110 -89.91 14.72 -43.07
N ASP A 111 -90.66 13.61 -43.05
CA ASP A 111 -90.20 12.30 -43.51
C ASP A 111 -90.31 12.18 -45.04
N PHE A 112 -91.31 12.82 -45.64
CA PHE A 112 -91.36 13.04 -47.10
C PHE A 112 -90.17 13.88 -47.60
N VAL A 113 -89.80 14.95 -46.87
CA VAL A 113 -88.63 15.76 -47.20
C VAL A 113 -87.32 14.99 -47.00
N MET A 114 -87.21 14.13 -45.99
CA MET A 114 -86.04 13.24 -45.82
C MET A 114 -85.99 12.14 -46.89
N ALA A 115 -87.12 11.61 -47.33
CA ALA A 115 -87.20 10.66 -48.44
C ALA A 115 -86.72 11.31 -49.75
N MET A 116 -87.24 12.50 -50.11
CA MET A 116 -86.75 13.25 -51.28
C MET A 116 -85.26 13.57 -51.19
N LYS A 117 -84.75 13.94 -50.01
CA LYS A 117 -83.31 14.23 -49.81
C LYS A 117 -82.40 13.01 -49.99
N ASN A 118 -82.93 11.81 -49.83
CA ASN A 118 -82.19 10.55 -49.92
C ASN A 118 -82.43 9.79 -51.24
N MET A 119 -83.33 10.27 -52.11
CA MET A 119 -83.49 9.73 -53.47
C MET A 119 -82.51 10.41 -54.44
N ILE A 120 -81.82 9.60 -55.24
CA ILE A 120 -81.04 10.06 -56.38
C ILE A 120 -81.95 10.02 -57.60
N PHE A 121 -82.50 11.17 -57.99
CA PHE A 121 -83.28 11.30 -59.22
C PHE A 121 -82.38 11.10 -60.45
N THR A 122 -82.89 10.43 -61.47
CA THR A 122 -82.37 10.61 -62.83
C THR A 122 -82.76 11.99 -63.37
N GLU A 123 -82.03 12.49 -64.36
CA GLU A 123 -82.22 13.87 -64.85
C GLU A 123 -83.58 14.10 -65.52
N ASP A 124 -84.22 13.03 -66.03
CA ASP A 124 -85.57 13.05 -66.58
C ASP A 124 -86.65 13.10 -65.48
N GLU A 125 -86.49 12.33 -64.39
CA GLU A 125 -87.40 12.37 -63.23
C GLU A 125 -87.34 13.74 -62.53
N ALA A 126 -86.13 14.30 -62.39
CA ALA A 126 -85.94 15.65 -61.85
C ALA A 126 -86.62 16.71 -62.71
N ARG A 127 -86.56 16.60 -64.04
CA ARG A 127 -87.28 17.50 -64.97
C ARG A 127 -88.80 17.37 -64.82
N CYS A 128 -89.33 16.15 -64.79
CA CYS A 128 -90.77 15.90 -64.64
C CYS A 128 -91.33 16.51 -63.34
N ILE A 129 -90.62 16.39 -62.22
CA ILE A 129 -90.99 17.01 -60.94
C ILE A 129 -90.95 18.56 -61.04
N VAL A 130 -89.95 19.13 -61.71
CA VAL A 130 -89.86 20.58 -61.93
C VAL A 130 -90.97 21.10 -62.85
N GLU A 131 -91.43 20.32 -63.83
CA GLU A 131 -92.56 20.69 -64.68
C GLU A 131 -93.89 20.68 -63.91
N VAL A 132 -94.19 19.63 -63.13
CA VAL A 132 -95.38 19.57 -62.26
C VAL A 132 -95.39 20.71 -61.22
N LEU A 133 -94.22 21.09 -60.69
CA LEU A 133 -94.11 22.25 -59.80
C LEU A 133 -94.30 23.60 -60.52
N LYS A 134 -93.90 23.71 -61.80
CA LYS A 134 -94.19 24.89 -62.64
C LYS A 134 -95.68 25.00 -63.00
N GLU A 135 -96.36 23.89 -63.29
CA GLU A 135 -97.81 23.89 -63.56
C GLU A 135 -98.62 24.33 -62.33
N LYS A 136 -98.20 23.96 -61.11
CA LYS A 136 -98.79 24.54 -59.89
C LYS A 136 -98.41 25.99 -59.63
N SER A 137 -97.29 26.48 -60.20
CA SER A 137 -96.86 27.86 -60.06
C SER A 137 -97.61 28.82 -61.01
N SER A 138 -97.93 28.40 -62.24
CA SER A 138 -98.69 29.24 -63.19
C SER A 138 -100.11 29.53 -62.71
N ALA A 139 -100.78 28.56 -62.08
CA ALA A 139 -102.09 28.72 -61.46
C ALA A 139 -102.14 29.80 -60.36
N ILE A 140 -101.01 30.12 -59.72
CA ILE A 140 -100.88 31.21 -58.73
C ILE A 140 -100.57 32.54 -59.44
N HIS A 141 -99.86 32.50 -60.55
CA HIS A 141 -99.43 33.70 -61.31
C HIS A 141 -100.61 34.39 -62.02
N ASP A 142 -101.57 33.63 -62.55
CA ASP A 142 -102.78 34.17 -63.24
C ASP A 142 -103.68 34.98 -62.29
N VAL A 143 -103.72 34.63 -61.00
CA VAL A 143 -104.51 35.35 -60.00
C VAL A 143 -103.89 36.73 -59.69
N LEU A 144 -102.56 36.82 -59.67
CA LEU A 144 -101.83 38.06 -59.40
C LEU A 144 -101.85 39.04 -60.58
N GLN A 145 -101.94 38.56 -61.83
CA GLN A 145 -101.81 39.39 -63.02
C GLN A 145 -103.05 40.28 -63.30
N LYS A 146 -104.16 40.10 -62.59
CA LYS A 146 -105.40 40.91 -62.76
C LYS A 146 -105.43 42.23 -61.96
N ALA A 147 -104.40 42.54 -61.18
CA ALA A 147 -104.40 43.66 -60.24
C ALA A 147 -103.48 44.86 -60.61
N SER A 148 -103.03 44.98 -61.86
CA SER A 148 -102.13 46.07 -62.29
C SER A 148 -102.64 46.88 -63.48
N LYS A 149 -103.31 48.01 -63.19
CA LYS A 149 -103.57 49.13 -64.11
C LYS A 149 -103.67 50.47 -63.36
N ALA A 150 -102.57 50.89 -62.73
CA ALA A 150 -102.30 52.28 -62.33
C ALA A 150 -100.80 52.45 -62.09
N GLU A 151 -100.21 53.54 -62.58
CA GLU A 151 -98.76 53.80 -62.45
C GLU A 151 -98.43 54.69 -61.25
N SER A 152 -97.26 54.50 -60.64
CA SER A 152 -96.62 55.49 -59.77
C SER A 152 -95.12 55.24 -59.66
N ALA A 153 -94.31 56.28 -59.88
CA ALA A 153 -92.85 56.19 -59.90
C ALA A 153 -92.23 55.74 -58.55
N ALA A 154 -92.95 55.91 -57.44
CA ALA A 154 -92.50 55.47 -56.12
C ALA A 154 -92.24 53.95 -56.05
N ALA A 155 -93.02 53.14 -56.79
CA ALA A 155 -92.82 51.69 -56.84
C ALA A 155 -91.53 51.30 -57.58
N VAL A 156 -91.12 52.08 -58.58
CA VAL A 156 -89.90 51.84 -59.37
C VAL A 156 -88.65 52.12 -58.52
N HIS A 157 -88.61 53.25 -57.81
CA HIS A 157 -87.50 53.53 -56.89
C HIS A 157 -87.43 52.50 -55.74
N GLN A 158 -88.56 52.09 -55.16
CA GLN A 158 -88.56 51.08 -54.10
C GLN A 158 -88.14 49.67 -54.60
N LEU A 159 -88.30 49.38 -55.89
CA LEU A 159 -87.70 48.19 -56.52
C LEU A 159 -86.19 48.38 -56.73
N GLN A 160 -85.76 49.52 -57.28
CA GLN A 160 -84.35 49.83 -57.52
C GLN A 160 -83.50 49.81 -56.24
N ASP A 161 -84.03 50.32 -55.12
CA ASP A 161 -83.37 50.25 -53.81
C ASP A 161 -83.29 48.80 -53.29
N LYS A 162 -84.32 47.98 -53.52
CA LYS A 162 -84.29 46.55 -53.18
C LYS A 162 -83.30 45.77 -54.06
N GLU A 163 -83.18 46.10 -55.34
CA GLU A 163 -82.16 45.53 -56.23
C GLU A 163 -80.75 45.92 -55.79
N LYS A 164 -80.54 47.18 -55.37
CA LYS A 164 -79.26 47.66 -54.82
C LYS A 164 -78.88 46.96 -53.52
N MET A 165 -79.84 46.79 -52.59
CA MET A 165 -79.64 45.99 -51.37
C MET A 165 -79.35 44.52 -51.68
N LEU A 166 -80.01 43.94 -52.68
CA LEU A 166 -79.81 42.56 -53.12
C LEU A 166 -78.48 42.37 -53.87
N ALA A 167 -77.95 43.41 -54.52
CA ALA A 167 -76.59 43.43 -55.07
C ALA A 167 -75.54 43.46 -53.95
N ALA A 168 -75.69 44.36 -52.97
CA ALA A 168 -74.80 44.43 -51.80
C ALA A 168 -74.77 43.11 -51.01
N MET A 169 -75.94 42.51 -50.75
CA MET A 169 -76.04 41.19 -50.11
C MET A 169 -75.39 40.04 -50.92
N LYS A 170 -75.36 40.14 -52.26
CA LYS A 170 -74.62 39.19 -53.11
C LYS A 170 -73.11 39.40 -53.05
N GLU A 171 -72.65 40.64 -52.97
CA GLU A 171 -71.24 41.00 -52.82
C GLU A 171 -70.70 40.62 -51.44
N GLU A 172 -71.48 40.84 -50.38
CA GLU A 172 -71.21 40.37 -49.02
C GLU A 172 -71.18 38.84 -48.94
N ALA A 173 -72.15 38.15 -49.54
CA ALA A 173 -72.15 36.68 -49.64
C ALA A 173 -70.97 36.13 -50.48
N ALA A 174 -70.54 36.84 -51.52
CA ALA A 174 -69.35 36.48 -52.28
C ALA A 174 -68.06 36.68 -51.46
N SER A 175 -67.99 37.77 -50.69
CA SER A 175 -66.87 38.08 -49.78
C SER A 175 -66.76 37.03 -48.66
N ALA A 176 -67.88 36.69 -48.02
CA ALA A 176 -67.94 35.63 -47.02
C ALA A 176 -67.56 34.25 -47.60
N LYS A 177 -68.00 33.95 -48.84
CA LYS A 177 -67.61 32.72 -49.55
C LYS A 177 -66.11 32.65 -49.82
N GLU A 178 -65.48 33.77 -50.20
CA GLU A 178 -64.04 33.82 -50.44
C GLU A 178 -63.25 33.75 -49.12
N GLN A 179 -63.72 34.37 -48.03
CA GLN A 179 -63.16 34.19 -46.68
C GLN A 179 -63.25 32.73 -46.22
N CYS A 180 -64.39 32.04 -46.40
CA CYS A 180 -64.50 30.61 -46.09
C CYS A 180 -63.53 29.76 -46.94
N LYS A 181 -63.28 30.15 -48.19
CA LYS A 181 -62.31 29.49 -49.08
C LYS A 181 -60.86 29.72 -48.63
N GLN A 182 -60.51 30.92 -48.21
CA GLN A 182 -59.19 31.23 -47.64
C GLN A 182 -58.97 30.45 -46.34
N LEU A 183 -59.90 30.50 -45.38
CA LEU A 183 -59.82 29.73 -44.12
C LEU A 183 -59.73 28.22 -44.37
N THR A 184 -60.37 27.71 -45.43
CA THR A 184 -60.24 26.31 -45.85
C THR A 184 -58.83 25.99 -46.37
N GLN A 185 -58.20 26.89 -47.12
CA GLN A 185 -56.84 26.73 -47.61
C GLN A 185 -55.81 26.81 -46.46
N GLU A 186 -55.97 27.77 -45.54
CA GLU A 186 -55.15 27.89 -44.33
C GLU A 186 -55.26 26.64 -43.44
N LEU A 187 -56.48 26.09 -43.27
CA LEU A 187 -56.70 24.82 -42.55
C LEU A 187 -56.06 23.60 -43.24
N VAL A 188 -55.91 23.61 -44.58
CA VAL A 188 -55.17 22.56 -45.30
C VAL A 188 -53.67 22.73 -45.10
N ALA A 189 -53.15 23.94 -45.24
CA ALA A 189 -51.73 24.24 -45.03
C ALA A 189 -51.26 23.91 -43.61
N GLU A 190 -52.05 24.23 -42.57
CA GLU A 190 -51.69 23.88 -41.19
C GLU A 190 -51.81 22.36 -40.93
N LYS A 191 -52.72 21.65 -41.61
CA LYS A 191 -52.77 20.18 -41.56
C LYS A 191 -51.53 19.54 -42.20
N GLU A 192 -51.07 20.04 -43.33
CA GLU A 192 -49.84 19.58 -43.98
C GLU A 192 -48.60 19.85 -43.11
N ARG A 193 -48.52 21.07 -42.54
CA ARG A 193 -47.48 21.47 -41.58
C ARG A 193 -47.47 20.61 -40.32
N ASN A 194 -48.64 20.33 -39.74
CA ASN A 194 -48.78 19.45 -38.57
C ASN A 194 -48.44 17.98 -38.92
N GLY A 195 -48.78 17.53 -40.13
CA GLY A 195 -48.35 16.22 -40.65
C GLY A 195 -46.83 16.11 -40.73
N LEU A 196 -46.15 17.13 -41.25
CA LEU A 196 -44.69 17.19 -41.31
C LEU A 196 -44.03 17.26 -39.92
N LEU A 197 -44.64 17.98 -38.97
CA LEU A 197 -44.19 17.99 -37.58
C LEU A 197 -44.33 16.60 -36.92
N THR A 198 -45.48 15.94 -37.13
CA THR A 198 -45.76 14.58 -36.66
C THR A 198 -44.79 13.57 -37.26
N ALA A 199 -44.43 13.70 -38.54
CA ALA A 199 -43.41 12.87 -39.17
C ALA A 199 -42.03 13.04 -38.51
N LYS A 200 -41.57 14.30 -38.30
CA LYS A 200 -40.30 14.59 -37.62
C LYS A 200 -40.26 14.10 -36.17
N MET A 201 -41.37 14.18 -35.44
CA MET A 201 -41.49 13.61 -34.10
C MET A 201 -41.33 12.08 -34.15
N ARG A 202 -41.98 11.41 -35.10
CA ARG A 202 -41.84 9.95 -35.30
C ARG A 202 -40.41 9.56 -35.69
N GLU A 203 -39.75 10.29 -36.58
CA GLU A 203 -38.34 10.07 -36.92
C GLU A 203 -37.42 10.19 -35.69
N ARG A 204 -37.65 11.20 -34.82
CA ARG A 204 -36.84 11.35 -33.60
C ARG A 204 -37.13 10.25 -32.57
N ILE A 205 -38.38 9.79 -32.45
CA ILE A 205 -38.74 8.64 -31.61
C ILE A 205 -38.02 7.37 -32.12
N ASN A 206 -38.17 7.03 -33.41
CA ASN A 206 -37.50 5.88 -34.02
C ASN A 206 -35.96 5.93 -33.86
N ALA A 207 -35.36 7.13 -33.91
CA ALA A 207 -33.94 7.31 -33.66
C ALA A 207 -33.57 7.03 -32.19
N LEU A 208 -34.34 7.57 -31.23
CA LEU A 208 -34.15 7.34 -29.80
C LEU A 208 -34.37 5.88 -29.39
N GLU A 209 -35.36 5.20 -29.96
CA GLU A 209 -35.60 3.75 -29.77
C GLU A 209 -34.41 2.92 -30.25
N LYS A 210 -33.82 3.30 -31.40
CA LYS A 210 -32.63 2.65 -31.95
C LYS A 210 -31.38 2.93 -31.11
N GLU A 211 -31.21 4.16 -30.64
CA GLU A 211 -30.14 4.54 -29.69
C GLU A 211 -30.28 3.72 -28.40
N HIS A 212 -31.47 3.65 -27.81
CA HIS A 212 -31.78 2.84 -26.63
C HIS A 212 -31.50 1.35 -26.84
N GLY A 213 -31.93 0.77 -27.97
CA GLY A 213 -31.64 -0.63 -28.32
C GLY A 213 -30.14 -0.92 -28.41
N THR A 214 -29.33 -0.01 -29.00
CA THR A 214 -27.87 -0.18 -29.01
C THR A 214 -27.23 -0.02 -27.63
N PHE A 215 -27.79 0.83 -26.76
CA PHE A 215 -27.32 1.01 -25.39
C PHE A 215 -27.63 -0.21 -24.51
N GLN A 216 -28.86 -0.73 -24.59
CA GLN A 216 -29.30 -1.95 -23.91
C GLN A 216 -28.47 -3.18 -24.35
N SER A 217 -28.16 -3.29 -25.66
CA SER A 217 -27.27 -4.32 -26.19
C SER A 217 -25.83 -4.20 -25.67
N LYS A 218 -25.27 -2.98 -25.60
CA LYS A 218 -23.95 -2.72 -25.01
C LYS A 218 -23.90 -3.07 -23.51
N ILE A 219 -24.94 -2.77 -22.75
CA ILE A 219 -25.05 -3.16 -21.33
C ILE A 219 -25.04 -4.68 -21.20
N HIS A 220 -25.80 -5.40 -22.04
CA HIS A 220 -25.85 -6.86 -21.98
C HIS A 220 -24.50 -7.51 -22.31
N VAL A 221 -23.78 -7.01 -23.33
CA VAL A 221 -22.42 -7.47 -23.66
C VAL A 221 -21.43 -7.17 -22.53
N SER A 222 -21.42 -5.94 -22.00
CA SER A 222 -20.56 -5.55 -20.86
C SER A 222 -20.81 -6.40 -19.62
N TYR A 223 -22.08 -6.71 -19.32
CA TYR A 223 -22.46 -7.63 -18.25
C TYR A 223 -21.93 -9.06 -18.51
N GLN A 224 -22.04 -9.57 -19.74
CA GLN A 224 -21.53 -10.89 -20.11
C GLN A 224 -20.00 -10.97 -20.02
N GLU A 225 -19.28 -9.92 -20.44
CA GLU A 225 -17.82 -9.79 -20.29
C GLU A 225 -17.41 -9.73 -18.82
N SER A 226 -18.15 -8.97 -17.99
CA SER A 226 -17.94 -8.88 -16.55
C SER A 226 -18.13 -10.23 -15.85
N GLN A 227 -19.17 -10.98 -16.19
CA GLN A 227 -19.37 -12.35 -15.67
C GLN A 227 -18.26 -13.31 -16.14
N GLN A 228 -17.80 -13.21 -17.40
CA GLN A 228 -16.68 -14.02 -17.89
C GLN A 228 -15.36 -13.67 -17.16
N MET A 229 -15.14 -12.40 -16.82
CA MET A 229 -14.00 -11.95 -16.02
C MET A 229 -14.11 -12.44 -14.56
N LYS A 230 -15.31 -12.42 -13.97
CA LYS A 230 -15.58 -12.95 -12.63
C LYS A 230 -15.26 -14.45 -12.55
N MET A 231 -15.66 -15.24 -13.55
CA MET A 231 -15.30 -16.67 -13.66
C MET A 231 -13.78 -16.88 -13.76
N LYS A 232 -13.07 -16.08 -14.56
CA LYS A 232 -11.59 -16.15 -14.66
C LYS A 232 -10.89 -15.80 -13.34
N PHE A 233 -11.39 -14.80 -12.60
CA PHE A 233 -10.88 -14.48 -11.26
C PHE A 233 -11.16 -15.59 -10.24
N GLN A 234 -12.30 -16.28 -10.34
CA GLN A 234 -12.63 -17.41 -9.48
C GLN A 234 -11.69 -18.59 -9.74
N GLN A 235 -11.48 -18.97 -11.01
CA GLN A 235 -10.51 -20.02 -11.40
C GLN A 235 -9.09 -19.70 -10.95
N LEU A 236 -8.65 -18.43 -11.06
CA LEU A 236 -7.32 -18.02 -10.61
C LEU A 236 -7.18 -18.07 -9.07
N ARG A 237 -8.25 -17.77 -8.32
CA ARG A 237 -8.28 -17.96 -6.86
C ARG A 237 -8.18 -19.44 -6.50
N GLU A 238 -8.97 -20.30 -7.13
CA GLU A 238 -8.96 -21.75 -6.89
C GLU A 238 -7.58 -22.37 -7.20
N GLN A 239 -6.93 -21.93 -8.27
CA GLN A 239 -5.56 -22.34 -8.59
C GLN A 239 -4.55 -21.91 -7.51
N MET A 240 -4.61 -20.66 -7.04
CA MET A 240 -3.73 -20.19 -5.95
C MET A 240 -4.02 -20.91 -4.62
N GLU A 241 -5.28 -21.18 -4.29
CA GLU A 241 -5.66 -21.88 -3.05
C GLU A 241 -5.18 -23.34 -3.07
N ALA A 242 -5.23 -24.00 -4.24
CA ALA A 242 -4.66 -25.33 -4.46
C ALA A 242 -3.13 -25.33 -4.31
N GLU A 243 -2.43 -24.35 -4.89
CA GLU A 243 -0.97 -24.24 -4.79
C GLU A 243 -0.50 -23.87 -3.37
N ILE A 244 -1.23 -23.00 -2.68
CA ILE A 244 -1.06 -22.73 -1.23
C ILE A 244 -1.28 -24.01 -0.42
N SER A 245 -2.25 -24.85 -0.78
CA SER A 245 -2.53 -26.12 -0.10
C SER A 245 -1.43 -27.16 -0.34
N HIS A 246 -0.91 -27.25 -1.57
CA HIS A 246 0.27 -28.07 -1.89
C HIS A 246 1.49 -27.62 -1.08
N LEU A 247 1.80 -26.32 -1.06
CA LEU A 247 2.92 -25.78 -0.29
C LEU A 247 2.74 -25.98 1.23
N LYS A 248 1.50 -25.92 1.76
CA LYS A 248 1.21 -26.27 3.17
C LYS A 248 1.50 -27.76 3.45
N GLN A 249 1.14 -28.66 2.52
CA GLN A 249 1.42 -30.10 2.63
C GLN A 249 2.91 -30.40 2.55
N GLU A 250 3.63 -29.80 1.60
CA GLU A 250 5.08 -29.94 1.44
C GLU A 250 5.84 -29.40 2.67
N ASN A 251 5.45 -28.25 3.20
CA ASN A 251 5.97 -27.75 4.49
C ASN A 251 5.57 -28.63 5.68
N GLY A 252 4.50 -29.42 5.60
CA GLY A 252 4.20 -30.49 6.56
C GLY A 252 5.26 -31.58 6.50
N ILE A 253 5.41 -32.21 5.33
CA ILE A 253 6.38 -33.29 5.06
C ILE A 253 7.81 -32.87 5.43
N LEU A 254 8.21 -31.64 5.11
CA LEU A 254 9.53 -31.11 5.46
C LEU A 254 9.72 -30.95 6.99
N ARG A 255 8.69 -30.53 7.73
CA ARG A 255 8.75 -30.47 9.20
C ARG A 255 8.79 -31.87 9.82
N ASP A 256 8.03 -32.81 9.29
CA ASP A 256 8.04 -34.21 9.77
C ASP A 256 9.39 -34.88 9.48
N ALA A 257 9.99 -34.61 8.31
CA ALA A 257 11.33 -35.08 7.94
C ALA A 257 12.42 -34.46 8.83
N VAL A 258 12.37 -33.14 9.08
CA VAL A 258 13.31 -32.45 9.99
C VAL A 258 13.16 -32.95 11.43
N SER A 259 11.93 -33.12 11.92
CA SER A 259 11.64 -33.70 13.24
C SER A 259 12.18 -35.12 13.36
N THR A 260 11.91 -35.98 12.37
CA THR A 260 12.43 -37.35 12.33
C THR A 260 13.95 -37.39 12.28
N SER A 261 14.58 -36.52 11.49
CA SER A 261 16.03 -36.40 11.39
C SER A 261 16.67 -35.90 12.69
N ALA A 262 16.07 -34.90 13.35
CA ALA A 262 16.50 -34.41 14.65
C ALA A 262 16.41 -35.49 15.73
N ASN A 263 15.26 -36.18 15.84
CA ASN A 263 15.07 -37.28 16.79
C ASN A 263 16.06 -38.44 16.54
N GLN A 264 16.37 -38.76 15.29
CA GLN A 264 17.40 -39.74 14.95
C GLN A 264 18.82 -39.26 15.29
N MET A 265 19.12 -37.97 15.11
CA MET A 265 20.41 -37.38 15.45
C MET A 265 20.63 -37.33 16.97
N GLU A 266 19.63 -36.90 17.73
CA GLU A 266 19.66 -36.85 19.21
C GLU A 266 19.75 -38.27 19.81
N SER A 267 19.06 -39.25 19.21
CA SER A 267 19.19 -40.66 19.57
C SER A 267 20.60 -41.21 19.31
N LYS A 268 21.19 -40.91 18.13
CA LYS A 268 22.59 -41.27 17.81
C LYS A 268 23.59 -40.61 18.76
N GLN A 269 23.46 -39.30 19.00
CA GLN A 269 24.32 -38.55 19.94
C GLN A 269 24.20 -39.11 21.37
N SER A 270 22.99 -39.48 21.81
CA SER A 270 22.77 -40.12 23.11
C SER A 270 23.43 -41.50 23.19
N ALA A 271 23.39 -42.28 22.11
CA ALA A 271 24.08 -43.58 22.03
C ALA A 271 25.61 -43.43 22.04
N GLU A 272 26.16 -42.48 21.28
CA GLU A 272 27.60 -42.18 21.27
C GLU A 272 28.09 -41.63 22.61
N LEU A 273 27.32 -40.76 23.26
CA LEU A 273 27.64 -40.21 24.57
C LEU A 273 27.59 -41.31 25.66
N ASN A 274 26.66 -42.26 25.58
CA ASN A 274 26.63 -43.42 26.46
C ASN A 274 27.78 -44.40 26.17
N LYS A 275 28.17 -44.59 24.90
CA LYS A 275 29.38 -45.35 24.54
C LYS A 275 30.64 -44.68 25.09
N LEU A 276 30.79 -43.37 24.96
CA LEU A 276 31.93 -42.61 25.47
C LEU A 276 32.02 -42.69 27.01
N ARG A 277 30.88 -42.66 27.72
CA ARG A 277 30.81 -42.95 29.16
C ARG A 277 31.28 -44.37 29.50
N GLN A 278 30.89 -45.37 28.71
CA GLN A 278 31.30 -46.76 28.89
C GLN A 278 32.81 -46.96 28.61
N ASP A 279 33.33 -46.34 27.56
CA ASP A 279 34.74 -46.39 27.19
C ASP A 279 35.61 -45.65 28.23
N TYR A 280 35.13 -44.51 28.76
CA TYR A 280 35.76 -43.81 29.90
C TYR A 280 35.79 -44.69 31.16
N ALA A 281 34.67 -45.36 31.51
CA ALA A 281 34.63 -46.29 32.63
C ALA A 281 35.60 -47.47 32.46
N ARG A 282 35.73 -48.01 31.23
CA ARG A 282 36.73 -49.05 30.92
C ARG A 282 38.15 -48.55 31.11
N LEU A 283 38.48 -47.36 30.59
CA LEU A 283 39.79 -46.74 30.73
C LEU A 283 40.16 -46.45 32.19
N VAL A 284 39.20 -46.01 33.02
CA VAL A 284 39.40 -45.84 34.47
C VAL A 284 39.70 -47.17 35.16
N ASN A 285 38.98 -48.24 34.82
CA ASN A 285 39.23 -49.58 35.37
C ASN A 285 40.60 -50.12 34.92
N GLU A 286 40.95 -50.00 33.63
CA GLU A 286 42.27 -50.39 33.12
C GLU A 286 43.41 -49.62 33.77
N LEU A 287 43.22 -48.32 34.05
CA LEU A 287 44.19 -47.49 34.75
C LEU A 287 44.34 -47.95 36.22
N GLY A 288 43.24 -48.30 36.88
CA GLY A 288 43.23 -48.89 38.22
C GLY A 288 43.95 -50.25 38.28
N GLU A 289 43.73 -51.11 37.30
CA GLU A 289 44.47 -52.37 37.15
C GLU A 289 45.97 -52.14 36.90
N LYS A 290 46.32 -51.23 35.98
CA LYS A 290 47.73 -50.91 35.66
C LYS A 290 48.44 -50.30 36.87
N SER A 291 47.78 -49.44 37.64
CA SER A 291 48.28 -48.89 38.90
C SER A 291 48.52 -50.00 39.95
N SER A 292 47.55 -50.91 40.12
CA SER A 292 47.69 -52.06 41.03
C SER A 292 48.85 -53.00 40.62
N LYS A 293 48.99 -53.28 39.32
CA LYS A 293 50.09 -54.09 38.77
C LYS A 293 51.45 -53.40 38.97
N LEU A 294 51.54 -52.09 38.75
CA LEU A 294 52.74 -51.30 39.01
C LEU A 294 53.14 -51.32 40.51
N GLN A 295 52.17 -51.20 41.43
CA GLN A 295 52.44 -51.33 42.87
C GLN A 295 52.93 -52.75 43.24
N GLN A 296 52.42 -53.79 42.57
CA GLN A 296 52.90 -55.16 42.75
C GLN A 296 54.34 -55.34 42.21
N GLU A 297 54.66 -54.76 41.05
CA GLU A 297 56.01 -54.75 40.47
C GLU A 297 56.99 -53.96 41.35
N GLU A 298 56.61 -52.81 41.90
CA GLU A 298 57.42 -52.07 42.88
C GLU A 298 57.72 -52.90 44.14
N LEU A 299 56.74 -53.66 44.64
CA LEU A 299 56.92 -54.52 45.80
C LEU A 299 57.87 -55.69 45.49
N GLN A 300 57.74 -56.30 44.31
CA GLN A 300 58.67 -57.33 43.83
C GLN A 300 60.09 -56.76 43.64
N LYS A 301 60.21 -55.54 43.09
CA LYS A 301 61.48 -54.82 42.94
C LYS A 301 62.16 -54.57 44.29
N LYS A 302 61.42 -54.08 45.30
CA LYS A 302 61.94 -53.89 46.67
C LYS A 302 62.42 -55.20 47.30
N ASN A 303 61.67 -56.29 47.11
CA ASN A 303 62.08 -57.63 47.58
C ASN A 303 63.35 -58.14 46.87
N ALA A 304 63.46 -57.92 45.56
CA ALA A 304 64.66 -58.27 44.79
C ALA A 304 65.88 -57.42 45.18
N GLU A 305 65.70 -56.12 45.39
CA GLU A 305 66.75 -55.21 45.90
C GLU A 305 67.23 -55.64 47.30
N GLN A 306 66.33 -56.06 48.18
CA GLN A 306 66.68 -56.62 49.50
C GLN A 306 67.45 -57.94 49.39
N ALA A 307 67.06 -58.84 48.48
CA ALA A 307 67.79 -60.08 48.22
C ALA A 307 69.20 -59.83 47.64
N VAL A 308 69.33 -58.88 46.70
CA VAL A 308 70.63 -58.45 46.16
C VAL A 308 71.51 -57.82 47.25
N ALA A 309 70.93 -57.03 48.16
CA ALA A 309 71.66 -56.50 49.31
C ALA A 309 72.19 -57.62 50.24
N GLN A 310 71.38 -58.64 50.53
CA GLN A 310 71.80 -59.82 51.31
C GLN A 310 72.93 -60.60 50.62
N LEU A 311 72.81 -60.86 49.31
CA LEU A 311 73.85 -61.53 48.52
C LEU A 311 75.15 -60.71 48.50
N LYS A 312 75.07 -59.38 48.46
CA LYS A 312 76.24 -58.50 48.51
C LYS A 312 76.96 -58.55 49.87
N VAL A 313 76.22 -58.69 50.98
CA VAL A 313 76.84 -58.95 52.29
C VAL A 313 77.52 -60.33 52.33
N GLN A 314 76.88 -61.38 51.79
CA GLN A 314 77.48 -62.71 51.69
C GLN A 314 78.75 -62.71 50.81
N GLN A 315 78.76 -61.95 49.72
CA GLN A 315 79.95 -61.75 48.89
C GLN A 315 81.08 -61.08 49.70
N GLN A 316 80.80 -60.00 50.42
CA GLN A 316 81.81 -59.34 51.27
C GLN A 316 82.32 -60.25 52.39
N GLU A 317 81.48 -61.10 52.98
CA GLU A 317 81.94 -62.13 53.93
C GLU A 317 82.85 -63.17 53.27
N ALA A 318 82.56 -63.59 52.03
CA ALA A 318 83.35 -64.54 51.28
C ALA A 318 84.70 -63.94 50.84
N GLU A 319 84.71 -62.69 50.38
CA GLU A 319 85.91 -61.90 50.06
C GLU A 319 86.80 -61.76 51.30
N ARG A 320 86.22 -61.35 52.45
CA ARG A 320 86.94 -61.24 53.74
C ARG A 320 87.51 -62.58 54.21
N ARG A 321 86.78 -63.70 54.04
CA ARG A 321 87.30 -65.06 54.31
C ARG A 321 88.44 -65.45 53.36
N TRP A 322 88.37 -65.02 52.10
CA TRP A 322 89.42 -65.28 51.11
C TRP A 322 90.69 -64.46 51.39
N GLU A 323 90.54 -63.21 51.86
CA GLU A 323 91.64 -62.40 52.38
C GLU A 323 92.27 -63.01 53.64
N GLU A 324 91.48 -63.54 54.58
CA GLU A 324 91.97 -64.29 55.74
C GLU A 324 92.78 -65.52 55.32
N ILE A 325 92.30 -66.28 54.32
CA ILE A 325 93.02 -67.43 53.75
C ILE A 325 94.30 -66.98 53.04
N GLN A 326 94.28 -65.89 52.27
CA GLN A 326 95.49 -65.36 51.63
C GLN A 326 96.50 -64.82 52.65
N ALA A 327 96.07 -64.19 53.74
CA ALA A 327 96.94 -63.75 54.83
C ALA A 327 97.59 -64.95 55.53
N TYR A 328 96.82 -66.01 55.78
CA TYR A 328 97.34 -67.29 56.30
C TYR A 328 98.36 -67.92 55.36
N LEU A 329 98.07 -67.97 54.04
CA LEU A 329 99.00 -68.48 53.03
C LEU A 329 100.29 -67.64 52.97
N ARG A 330 100.20 -66.30 52.89
CA ARG A 330 101.37 -65.42 52.92
C ARG A 330 102.24 -65.63 54.16
N LYS A 331 101.63 -65.76 55.34
CA LYS A 331 102.34 -66.07 56.58
C LYS A 331 103.07 -67.41 56.50
N ARG A 332 102.40 -68.45 55.98
CA ARG A 332 102.99 -69.79 55.84
C ARG A 332 104.09 -69.86 54.76
N THR A 333 104.00 -69.04 53.71
CA THR A 333 105.09 -68.82 52.75
C THR A 333 106.28 -68.12 53.41
N ALA A 334 106.06 -67.06 54.21
CA ALA A 334 107.14 -66.39 54.94
C ALA A 334 107.81 -67.30 55.99
N GLU A 335 107.05 -68.18 56.64
CA GLU A 335 107.59 -69.24 57.52
C GLU A 335 108.46 -70.25 56.72
N HIS A 336 108.05 -70.62 55.50
CA HIS A 336 108.84 -71.45 54.59
C HIS A 336 110.10 -70.74 54.08
N GLU A 337 110.02 -69.45 53.72
CA GLU A 337 111.17 -68.64 53.30
C GLU A 337 112.18 -68.45 54.44
N ALA A 338 111.72 -68.27 55.68
CA ALA A 338 112.57 -68.26 56.86
C ALA A 338 113.31 -69.60 57.06
N ALA A 339 112.63 -70.73 56.88
CA ALA A 339 113.26 -72.06 56.88
C ALA A 339 114.28 -72.21 55.74
N GLN A 340 113.95 -71.76 54.52
CA GLN A 340 114.86 -71.76 53.39
C GLN A 340 116.09 -70.86 53.61
N GLN A 341 115.95 -69.77 54.36
CA GLN A 341 117.08 -68.90 54.73
C GLN A 341 117.97 -69.52 55.82
N VAL A 342 117.48 -70.48 56.61
CA VAL A 342 118.30 -71.36 57.46
C VAL A 342 118.99 -72.43 56.63
N GLN A 343 118.29 -73.08 55.69
CA GLN A 343 118.87 -74.03 54.72
C GLN A 343 120.08 -73.41 53.99
N ASN A 344 119.94 -72.20 53.47
CA ASN A 344 120.99 -71.49 52.74
C ASN A 344 122.17 -71.04 53.63
N LYS A 345 122.00 -71.00 54.96
CA LYS A 345 123.11 -70.79 55.92
C LYS A 345 123.86 -72.08 56.24
N LEU A 346 123.27 -73.25 55.97
CA LEU A 346 123.94 -74.55 56.10
C LEU A 346 124.87 -74.82 54.91
N VAL A 347 124.44 -74.50 53.69
CA VAL A 347 125.22 -74.65 52.44
C VAL A 347 126.55 -73.88 52.46
N ALA A 348 126.66 -72.83 53.30
CA ALA A 348 127.91 -72.10 53.51
C ALA A 348 129.02 -72.92 54.22
N LYS A 349 128.75 -74.15 54.67
CA LYS A 349 129.73 -75.07 55.29
C LYS A 349 130.31 -76.14 54.35
N ASP A 350 129.65 -76.46 53.24
CA ASP A 350 130.07 -77.58 52.37
C ASP A 350 131.35 -77.31 51.55
N ASN A 351 131.75 -76.03 51.42
CA ASN A 351 132.97 -75.64 50.70
C ASN A 351 134.27 -76.07 51.41
N GLU A 352 134.23 -76.52 52.68
CA GLU A 352 135.38 -77.15 53.34
C GLU A 352 135.50 -78.66 53.02
N ILE A 353 134.45 -79.31 52.53
CA ILE A 353 134.40 -80.78 52.36
C ILE A 353 135.01 -81.25 51.03
N GLN A 354 135.02 -80.40 49.99
CA GLN A 354 135.63 -80.75 48.69
C GLN A 354 137.15 -80.94 48.75
N SER A 355 137.83 -80.51 49.82
CA SER A 355 139.28 -80.72 50.02
C SER A 355 139.63 -82.15 50.49
N LEU A 356 138.68 -82.94 50.99
CA LEU A 356 138.95 -84.24 51.63
C LEU A 356 138.62 -85.47 50.77
N HIS A 357 137.94 -85.32 49.63
CA HIS A 357 137.63 -86.46 48.75
C HIS A 357 138.78 -86.93 47.84
N SER A 358 139.94 -86.25 47.88
CA SER A 358 141.17 -86.68 47.17
C SER A 358 141.89 -87.89 47.81
N LYS A 359 141.28 -88.57 48.80
CA LYS A 359 141.84 -89.74 49.50
C LYS A 359 140.85 -90.91 49.67
N LEU A 360 140.04 -91.18 48.64
CA LEU A 360 139.35 -92.48 48.49
C LEU A 360 139.44 -93.03 47.06
N THR A 361 140.56 -92.74 46.39
CA THR A 361 141.06 -93.58 45.31
C THR A 361 141.65 -94.87 45.94
N ASP A 362 141.62 -95.97 45.19
CA ASP A 362 142.13 -97.30 45.57
C ASP A 362 141.36 -98.09 46.65
N THR A 363 140.18 -98.60 46.29
CA THR A 363 139.83 -100.00 46.67
C THR A 363 139.01 -100.74 45.60
N MET A 364 139.71 -101.11 44.52
CA MET A 364 139.51 -102.30 43.68
C MET A 364 138.18 -102.54 42.90
N VAL A 365 138.35 -102.60 41.58
CA VAL A 365 137.44 -103.18 40.58
C VAL A 365 137.36 -104.73 40.68
N SER A 366 136.16 -105.30 40.55
CA SER A 366 135.93 -106.60 39.87
C SER A 366 134.45 -106.73 39.47
N LYS A 367 134.07 -106.68 38.20
CA LYS A 367 134.19 -107.77 37.19
C LYS A 367 133.46 -109.08 37.55
N GLN A 368 132.31 -109.01 38.23
CA GLN A 368 131.38 -110.14 38.41
C GLN A 368 129.93 -109.79 37.97
N GLN A 369 129.80 -108.96 36.92
CA GLN A 369 128.59 -108.16 36.65
C GLN A 369 128.00 -108.36 35.23
N LEU A 370 128.35 -109.46 34.55
CA LEU A 370 127.93 -109.74 33.17
C LEU A 370 127.00 -110.96 33.04
N GLU A 371 127.24 -112.05 33.77
CA GLU A 371 126.50 -113.31 33.60
C GLU A 371 125.10 -113.30 34.24
N GLN A 372 124.93 -112.61 35.38
CA GLN A 372 123.62 -112.45 36.04
C GLN A 372 122.61 -111.63 35.20
N ARG A 373 123.07 -110.87 34.20
CA ARG A 373 122.18 -110.10 33.29
C ARG A 373 121.42 -110.97 32.29
N MET A 374 121.90 -112.17 31.98
CA MET A 374 121.22 -113.01 30.97
C MET A 374 119.95 -113.68 31.51
N LEU A 375 119.87 -113.91 32.83
CA LEU A 375 118.67 -114.47 33.47
C LEU A 375 117.53 -113.45 33.58
N GLN A 376 117.85 -112.17 33.80
CA GLN A 376 116.87 -111.10 34.02
C GLN A 376 116.10 -110.67 32.75
N LEU A 377 116.58 -111.02 31.56
CA LEU A 377 115.86 -110.74 30.31
C LEU A 377 114.70 -111.73 30.07
N MET A 378 114.77 -112.94 30.63
CA MET A 378 113.70 -113.95 30.48
C MET A 378 112.43 -113.55 31.26
N GLU A 379 112.58 -112.94 32.44
CA GLU A 379 111.46 -112.36 33.21
C GLU A 379 110.85 -111.10 32.55
N ALA A 380 111.57 -110.43 31.65
CA ALA A 380 111.05 -109.28 30.91
C ALA A 380 110.15 -109.69 29.74
N GLU A 381 110.38 -110.87 29.13
CA GLU A 381 109.56 -111.40 28.04
C GLU A 381 108.18 -111.86 28.55
N GLN A 382 108.12 -112.48 29.74
CA GLN A 382 106.88 -112.91 30.38
C GLN A 382 105.90 -111.76 30.65
N LYS A 383 106.39 -110.52 30.81
CA LYS A 383 105.56 -109.31 31.01
C LYS A 383 104.98 -108.73 29.72
N ARG A 384 105.42 -109.20 28.54
CA ARG A 384 104.88 -108.74 27.25
C ARG A 384 103.50 -109.37 26.97
N ALA A 385 103.36 -110.67 27.23
CA ALA A 385 102.09 -111.40 27.05
C ALA A 385 100.93 -110.77 27.85
N THR A 386 101.17 -110.37 29.11
CA THR A 386 100.17 -109.72 29.96
C THR A 386 99.72 -108.32 29.49
N ALA A 387 100.44 -107.70 28.55
CA ALA A 387 100.00 -106.46 27.90
C ALA A 387 99.17 -106.72 26.64
N GLU A 388 99.39 -107.86 25.97
CA GLU A 388 98.70 -108.26 24.75
C GLU A 388 97.25 -108.66 25.05
N ASP A 389 97.02 -109.44 26.12
CA ASP A 389 95.67 -109.71 26.67
C ASP A 389 94.94 -108.41 27.06
N SER A 390 95.66 -107.43 27.63
CA SER A 390 95.08 -106.15 28.04
C SER A 390 94.66 -105.28 26.84
N MET A 391 95.39 -105.32 25.73
CA MET A 391 94.96 -104.68 24.48
C MET A 391 93.79 -105.44 23.84
N GLN A 392 93.77 -106.77 23.92
CA GLN A 392 92.70 -107.58 23.34
C GLN A 392 91.36 -107.39 24.07
N MET A 393 91.37 -107.24 25.41
CA MET A 393 90.18 -106.78 26.15
C MET A 393 89.72 -105.38 25.71
N GLN A 394 90.65 -104.43 25.52
CA GLN A 394 90.31 -103.06 25.13
C GLN A 394 89.74 -102.97 23.70
N VAL A 395 90.17 -103.85 22.79
CA VAL A 395 89.58 -103.99 21.45
C VAL A 395 88.18 -104.63 21.53
N GLN A 396 87.97 -105.64 22.38
CA GLN A 396 86.65 -106.25 22.60
C GLN A 396 85.64 -105.23 23.18
N GLU A 397 86.06 -104.44 24.17
CA GLU A 397 85.23 -103.38 24.76
C GLU A 397 84.87 -102.29 23.74
N LEU A 398 85.79 -101.93 22.83
CA LEU A 398 85.51 -101.02 21.72
C LEU A 398 84.56 -101.61 20.66
N ILE A 399 84.59 -102.93 20.42
CA ILE A 399 83.63 -103.61 19.55
C ILE A 399 82.23 -103.58 20.18
N GLU A 400 82.11 -103.92 21.46
CA GLU A 400 80.83 -103.89 22.18
C GLU A 400 80.25 -102.46 22.30
N GLN A 401 81.10 -101.43 22.45
CA GLN A 401 80.68 -100.03 22.36
C GLN A 401 80.21 -99.65 20.94
N ASN A 402 80.84 -100.17 19.88
CA ASN A 402 80.45 -99.91 18.50
C ASN A 402 79.13 -100.60 18.13
N ASP A 403 78.91 -101.83 18.58
CA ASP A 403 77.63 -102.53 18.43
C ASP A 403 76.50 -101.86 19.22
N ALA A 404 76.79 -101.35 20.43
CA ALA A 404 75.85 -100.52 21.18
C ALA A 404 75.52 -99.20 20.43
N LEU A 405 76.52 -98.56 19.80
CA LEU A 405 76.32 -97.35 18.99
C LEU A 405 75.49 -97.64 17.73
N ASN A 406 75.73 -98.77 17.06
CA ASN A 406 74.93 -99.23 15.92
C ASN A 406 73.49 -99.55 16.31
N ALA A 407 73.27 -100.23 17.44
CA ALA A 407 71.93 -100.46 17.98
C ALA A 407 71.21 -99.14 18.30
N GLN A 408 71.94 -98.13 18.82
CA GLN A 408 71.41 -96.80 19.07
C GLN A 408 71.08 -96.05 17.76
N LEU A 409 71.94 -96.14 16.74
CA LEU A 409 71.70 -95.59 15.39
C LEU A 409 70.50 -96.25 14.70
N GLN A 410 70.34 -97.57 14.82
CA GLN A 410 69.20 -98.32 14.27
C GLN A 410 67.90 -97.98 15.01
N LYS A 411 67.97 -97.72 16.32
CA LYS A 411 66.85 -97.21 17.13
C LYS A 411 66.47 -95.78 16.71
N PHE A 412 67.43 -94.90 16.45
CA PHE A 412 67.16 -93.56 15.90
C PHE A 412 66.57 -93.62 14.48
N HIS A 413 67.07 -94.49 13.59
CA HIS A 413 66.44 -94.71 12.28
C HIS A 413 65.01 -95.24 12.40
N SER A 414 64.74 -96.12 13.37
CA SER A 414 63.40 -96.64 13.63
C SER A 414 62.45 -95.56 14.17
N GLN A 415 62.95 -94.66 15.03
CA GLN A 415 62.20 -93.48 15.49
C GLN A 415 61.97 -92.48 14.34
N MET A 416 62.97 -92.18 13.52
CA MET A 416 62.84 -91.30 12.35
C MET A 416 61.81 -91.85 11.34
N ALA A 417 61.83 -93.16 11.05
CA ALA A 417 60.83 -93.79 10.19
C ALA A 417 59.40 -93.74 10.78
N ALA A 418 59.26 -93.91 12.10
CA ALA A 418 57.99 -93.74 12.80
C ALA A 418 57.54 -92.26 12.92
N GLN A 419 58.48 -91.31 12.81
CA GLN A 419 58.26 -89.87 12.90
C GLN A 419 58.08 -89.19 11.53
N THR A 420 58.32 -89.89 10.41
CA THR A 420 57.95 -89.45 9.06
C THR A 420 56.45 -89.55 8.78
N SER A 421 55.62 -88.96 9.66
CA SER A 421 54.20 -88.65 9.43
C SER A 421 54.02 -87.48 8.46
N ALA A 422 54.81 -87.46 7.37
CA ALA A 422 54.88 -86.34 6.42
C ALA A 422 53.53 -85.99 5.78
N SER A 423 52.62 -86.97 5.66
CA SER A 423 51.23 -86.74 5.24
C SER A 423 50.46 -85.89 6.25
N VAL A 424 50.56 -86.19 7.54
CA VAL A 424 49.83 -85.47 8.60
C VAL A 424 50.37 -84.05 8.74
N LEU A 425 51.69 -83.88 8.77
CA LEU A 425 52.30 -82.55 8.86
C LEU A 425 51.99 -81.69 7.63
N ALA A 426 51.92 -82.29 6.42
CA ALA A 426 51.51 -81.59 5.21
C ALA A 426 50.01 -81.26 5.17
N GLU A 427 49.14 -82.13 5.70
CA GLU A 427 47.71 -81.83 5.85
C GLU A 427 47.46 -80.74 6.89
N GLU A 428 48.16 -80.77 8.03
CA GLU A 428 48.09 -79.71 9.04
C GLU A 428 48.64 -78.38 8.52
N LEU A 429 49.75 -78.39 7.78
CA LEU A 429 50.27 -77.18 7.13
C LEU A 429 49.30 -76.63 6.07
N HIS A 430 48.73 -77.45 5.19
CA HIS A 430 47.71 -76.99 4.24
C HIS A 430 46.45 -76.47 4.94
N LYS A 431 46.06 -77.07 6.07
CA LYS A 431 44.89 -76.65 6.86
C LYS A 431 45.14 -75.34 7.61
N VAL A 432 46.36 -75.13 8.12
CA VAL A 432 46.81 -73.85 8.71
C VAL A 432 46.94 -72.77 7.63
N ILE A 433 47.47 -73.09 6.45
CA ILE A 433 47.52 -72.16 5.31
C ILE A 433 46.11 -71.78 4.87
N ALA A 434 45.21 -72.73 4.62
CA ALA A 434 43.84 -72.45 4.21
C ALA A 434 43.05 -71.64 5.26
N GLU A 435 43.25 -71.89 6.56
CA GLU A 435 42.66 -71.09 7.63
C GLU A 435 43.31 -69.70 7.75
N LYS A 436 44.60 -69.55 7.41
CA LYS A 436 45.28 -68.25 7.32
C LYS A 436 44.86 -67.44 6.10
N ASP A 437 44.74 -68.05 4.93
CA ASP A 437 44.21 -67.42 3.72
C ASP A 437 42.76 -66.98 3.93
N LYS A 438 41.95 -67.78 4.65
CA LYS A 438 40.61 -67.41 5.09
C LYS A 438 40.59 -66.24 6.07
N GLN A 439 41.53 -66.18 7.03
CA GLN A 439 41.68 -65.04 7.95
C GLN A 439 42.18 -63.77 7.26
N ILE A 440 43.10 -63.91 6.30
CA ILE A 440 43.55 -62.82 5.42
C ILE A 440 42.37 -62.29 4.63
N LYS A 441 41.62 -63.17 3.94
CA LYS A 441 40.45 -62.78 3.16
C LYS A 441 39.35 -62.15 4.02
N GLN A 442 39.11 -62.65 5.24
CA GLN A 442 38.18 -62.00 6.17
C GLN A 442 38.67 -60.61 6.63
N MET A 443 39.99 -60.38 6.75
CA MET A 443 40.54 -59.04 6.96
C MET A 443 40.43 -58.17 5.71
N GLU A 444 40.67 -58.70 4.50
CA GLU A 444 40.53 -57.97 3.23
C GLU A 444 39.08 -57.55 2.97
N ASP A 445 38.12 -58.47 3.16
CA ASP A 445 36.68 -58.19 3.06
C ASP A 445 36.23 -57.18 4.14
N SER A 446 36.82 -57.22 5.35
CA SER A 446 36.55 -56.24 6.41
C SER A 446 37.14 -54.87 6.09
N LEU A 447 38.39 -54.82 5.62
CA LEU A 447 39.09 -53.59 5.23
C LEU A 447 38.43 -52.95 4.01
N GLY A 448 37.95 -53.75 3.05
CA GLY A 448 37.15 -53.30 1.92
C GLY A 448 35.83 -52.68 2.36
N ASN A 449 35.15 -53.27 3.35
CA ASN A 449 33.98 -52.67 3.98
C ASN A 449 34.31 -51.39 4.77
N GLU A 450 35.44 -51.32 5.47
CA GLU A 450 35.88 -50.07 6.12
C GLU A 450 36.21 -48.98 5.11
N HIS A 451 36.89 -49.30 4.01
CA HIS A 451 37.13 -48.36 2.91
C HIS A 451 35.82 -47.87 2.27
N ALA A 452 34.85 -48.76 1.99
CA ALA A 452 33.54 -48.37 1.49
C ALA A 452 32.79 -47.45 2.47
N ASN A 453 32.82 -47.76 3.77
CA ASN A 453 32.25 -46.92 4.82
C ASN A 453 32.98 -45.57 4.98
N LEU A 454 34.30 -45.53 4.76
CA LEU A 454 35.07 -44.28 4.76
C LEU A 454 34.73 -43.42 3.55
N THR A 455 34.62 -43.99 2.34
CA THR A 455 34.16 -43.27 1.15
C THR A 455 32.74 -42.73 1.35
N SER A 456 31.81 -43.53 1.88
CA SER A 456 30.46 -43.07 2.22
C SER A 456 30.47 -41.91 3.22
N LYS A 457 31.34 -41.95 4.23
CA LYS A 457 31.50 -40.85 5.21
C LYS A 457 32.15 -39.61 4.62
N GLU A 458 33.08 -39.76 3.67
CA GLU A 458 33.69 -38.64 2.96
C GLU A 458 32.67 -37.96 2.04
N GLU A 459 31.81 -38.73 1.37
CA GLU A 459 30.66 -38.22 0.61
C GLU A 459 29.62 -37.52 1.51
N GLU A 460 29.24 -38.12 2.64
CA GLU A 460 28.39 -37.47 3.65
C GLU A 460 29.00 -36.16 4.17
N LEU A 461 30.30 -36.15 4.49
CA LEU A 461 31.00 -34.96 4.99
C LEU A 461 31.07 -33.87 3.92
N LYS A 462 31.21 -34.23 2.65
CA LYS A 462 31.16 -33.32 1.50
C LYS A 462 29.76 -32.74 1.26
N VAL A 463 28.71 -33.54 1.46
CA VAL A 463 27.30 -33.06 1.46
C VAL A 463 27.06 -32.11 2.64
N LEU A 464 27.53 -32.45 3.84
CA LEU A 464 27.46 -31.57 5.02
C LEU A 464 28.25 -30.27 4.83
N GLN A 465 29.41 -30.31 4.17
CA GLN A 465 30.21 -29.13 3.84
C GLN A 465 29.46 -28.21 2.85
N ASN A 466 28.84 -28.78 1.81
CA ASN A 466 28.01 -28.04 0.86
C ASN A 466 26.77 -27.44 1.55
N MET A 467 26.11 -28.18 2.43
CA MET A 467 24.97 -27.68 3.22
C MET A 467 25.40 -26.59 4.20
N ASN A 468 26.58 -26.69 4.81
CA ASN A 468 27.16 -25.66 5.68
C ASN A 468 27.47 -24.38 4.89
N LEU A 469 28.03 -24.49 3.68
CA LEU A 469 28.23 -23.35 2.78
C LEU A 469 26.90 -22.70 2.37
N SER A 470 25.87 -23.51 2.06
CA SER A 470 24.52 -23.01 1.76
C SER A 470 23.91 -22.26 2.95
N LEU A 471 23.90 -22.87 4.14
CA LEU A 471 23.44 -22.27 5.39
C LEU A 471 24.23 -21.00 5.74
N LYS A 472 25.54 -20.97 5.52
CA LYS A 472 26.38 -19.78 5.71
C LYS A 472 26.01 -18.65 4.75
N SER A 473 25.65 -18.97 3.50
CA SER A 473 25.12 -17.99 2.55
C SER A 473 23.75 -17.46 2.98
N GLU A 474 22.88 -18.31 3.53
CA GLU A 474 21.54 -17.91 3.99
C GLU A 474 21.62 -17.06 5.26
N VAL A 475 22.48 -17.43 6.22
CA VAL A 475 22.82 -16.59 7.38
C VAL A 475 23.38 -15.23 6.93
N GLN A 476 24.19 -15.18 5.87
CA GLN A 476 24.65 -13.90 5.31
C GLN A 476 23.52 -13.08 4.67
N LYS A 477 22.54 -13.69 3.98
CA LYS A 477 21.34 -13.00 3.48
C LYS A 477 20.47 -12.48 4.62
N LEU A 478 20.23 -13.30 5.65
CA LEU A 478 19.46 -12.91 6.83
C LEU A 478 20.17 -11.80 7.61
N GLN A 479 21.51 -11.83 7.72
CA GLN A 479 22.31 -10.75 8.29
C GLN A 479 22.17 -9.45 7.47
N ALA A 480 22.18 -9.55 6.13
CA ALA A 480 21.99 -8.40 5.24
C ALA A 480 20.57 -7.81 5.37
N LEU A 481 19.53 -8.63 5.32
CA LEU A 481 18.13 -8.24 5.56
C LEU A 481 17.95 -7.60 6.95
N THR A 482 18.58 -8.16 7.99
CA THR A 482 18.56 -7.58 9.35
C THR A 482 19.18 -6.18 9.37
N ASN A 483 20.31 -6.00 8.69
CA ASN A 483 20.98 -4.71 8.58
C ASN A 483 20.17 -3.69 7.75
N GLU A 484 19.53 -4.13 6.67
CA GLU A 484 18.66 -3.33 5.81
C GLU A 484 17.37 -2.91 6.54
N GLN A 485 16.78 -3.81 7.33
CA GLN A 485 15.65 -3.51 8.21
C GLN A 485 16.04 -2.52 9.33
N ALA A 486 17.24 -2.63 9.89
CA ALA A 486 17.77 -1.65 10.86
C ALA A 486 18.03 -0.27 10.20
N ALA A 487 18.53 -0.24 8.98
CA ALA A 487 18.69 1.00 8.22
C ALA A 487 17.32 1.65 7.90
N ALA A 488 16.34 0.86 7.47
CA ALA A 488 14.97 1.32 7.23
C ALA A 488 14.31 1.83 8.52
N ALA A 489 14.57 1.20 9.67
CA ALA A 489 14.09 1.65 10.98
C ALA A 489 14.69 3.01 11.38
N HIS A 490 16.00 3.23 11.17
CA HIS A 490 16.62 4.53 11.40
C HIS A 490 16.16 5.61 10.41
N GLU A 491 15.88 5.26 9.16
CA GLU A 491 15.32 6.20 8.19
C GLU A 491 13.87 6.58 8.54
N LEU A 492 13.07 5.62 9.04
CA LEU A 492 11.75 5.87 9.64
C LEU A 492 11.84 6.78 10.87
N GLU A 493 12.78 6.52 11.79
CA GLU A 493 13.03 7.36 12.97
C GLU A 493 13.43 8.80 12.56
N ARG A 494 14.25 8.93 11.51
CA ARG A 494 14.67 10.22 10.93
C ARG A 494 13.50 10.96 10.28
N MET A 495 12.63 10.26 9.56
CA MET A 495 11.39 10.81 9.01
C MET A 495 10.41 11.22 10.12
N GLN A 496 10.23 10.40 11.16
CA GLN A 496 9.36 10.71 12.30
C GLN A 496 9.84 11.96 13.05
N LYS A 497 11.15 12.11 13.28
CA LYS A 497 11.75 13.34 13.83
C LYS A 497 11.57 14.54 12.89
N SER A 498 11.68 14.35 11.57
CA SER A 498 11.41 15.39 10.58
C SER A 498 9.93 15.81 10.55
N ILE A 499 9.00 14.90 10.83
CA ILE A 499 7.57 15.18 10.98
C ILE A 499 7.32 15.99 12.24
N HIS A 500 7.83 15.59 13.41
CA HIS A 500 7.66 16.35 14.66
C HIS A 500 8.19 17.79 14.53
N ILE A 501 9.37 17.99 13.93
CA ILE A 501 9.94 19.33 13.67
C ILE A 501 9.05 20.17 12.73
N LYS A 502 8.31 19.52 11.80
CA LYS A 502 7.34 20.22 10.94
C LYS A 502 6.05 20.52 11.69
N ASP A 503 5.56 19.61 12.52
CA ASP A 503 4.33 19.79 13.30
C ASP A 503 4.50 20.88 14.37
N ASP A 504 5.66 20.95 15.03
CA ASP A 504 6.03 22.06 15.92
C ASP A 504 6.16 23.40 15.16
N LYS A 505 6.64 23.35 13.91
CA LYS A 505 6.68 24.53 13.04
C LYS A 505 5.30 24.95 12.52
N ILE A 506 4.39 23.99 12.29
CA ILE A 506 2.99 24.27 11.97
C ILE A 506 2.31 24.90 13.18
N ARG A 507 2.46 24.31 14.37
CA ARG A 507 1.89 24.84 15.62
C ARG A 507 2.35 26.27 15.91
N THR A 508 3.64 26.57 15.76
CA THR A 508 4.16 27.94 15.95
C THR A 508 3.69 28.92 14.87
N LEU A 509 3.39 28.47 13.64
CA LEU A 509 2.73 29.28 12.61
C LEU A 509 1.23 29.48 12.88
N GLU A 510 0.53 28.47 13.42
CA GLU A 510 -0.86 28.60 13.87
C GLU A 510 -0.99 29.57 15.05
N ASP A 511 -0.06 29.53 15.99
CA ASP A 511 -0.05 30.42 17.15
C ASP A 511 0.30 31.87 16.73
N GLN A 512 1.22 32.05 15.79
CA GLN A 512 1.44 33.35 15.13
C GLN A 512 0.18 33.84 14.39
N LEU A 513 -0.54 32.96 13.69
CA LEU A 513 -1.78 33.31 13.02
C LEU A 513 -2.91 33.66 14.02
N ARG A 514 -2.96 33.00 15.18
CA ARG A 514 -3.86 33.35 16.30
C ARG A 514 -3.53 34.74 16.86
N GLU A 515 -2.25 35.05 17.05
CA GLU A 515 -1.77 36.38 17.51
C GLU A 515 -2.14 37.49 16.51
N GLU A 516 -1.88 37.28 15.21
CA GLU A 516 -2.26 38.20 14.13
C GLU A 516 -3.79 38.40 14.06
N LEU A 517 -4.58 37.33 14.18
CA LEU A 517 -6.05 37.43 14.21
C LEU A 517 -6.55 38.20 15.44
N ALA A 518 -5.89 38.08 16.59
CA ALA A 518 -6.20 38.89 17.78
C ALA A 518 -5.85 40.36 17.57
N GLN A 519 -4.71 40.68 16.94
CA GLN A 519 -4.35 42.06 16.58
C GLN A 519 -5.31 42.66 15.54
N ILE A 520 -5.75 41.89 14.55
CA ILE A 520 -6.78 42.29 13.57
C ILE A 520 -8.13 42.54 14.28
N SER A 521 -8.47 41.74 15.29
CA SER A 521 -9.68 41.95 16.10
C SER A 521 -9.60 43.24 16.93
N ASN A 522 -8.46 43.50 17.57
CA ASN A 522 -8.24 44.71 18.37
C ASN A 522 -8.25 45.97 17.50
N THR A 523 -7.48 46.00 16.40
CA THR A 523 -7.44 47.15 15.46
C THR A 523 -8.78 47.39 14.77
N LYS A 524 -9.60 46.35 14.55
CA LYS A 524 -10.98 46.48 14.07
C LYS A 524 -11.90 47.16 15.11
N GLU A 525 -11.73 46.86 16.39
CA GLU A 525 -12.49 47.50 17.46
C GLU A 525 -12.01 48.95 17.72
N GLU A 526 -10.69 49.22 17.64
CA GLU A 526 -10.13 50.58 17.62
C GLU A 526 -10.69 51.40 16.43
N PHE A 527 -10.73 50.81 15.22
CA PHE A 527 -11.31 51.45 14.05
C PHE A 527 -12.81 51.71 14.20
N LYS A 528 -13.54 50.85 14.92
CA LYS A 528 -14.95 51.05 15.29
C LYS A 528 -15.10 52.21 16.28
N VAL A 529 -14.28 52.28 17.34
CA VAL A 529 -14.25 53.43 18.26
C VAL A 529 -13.93 54.73 17.53
N LEU A 530 -12.93 54.74 16.64
CA LEU A 530 -12.60 55.90 15.80
C LEU A 530 -13.74 56.28 14.84
N LYS A 531 -14.47 55.31 14.28
CA LYS A 531 -15.64 55.56 13.43
C LYS A 531 -16.79 56.19 14.22
N ASP A 532 -17.05 55.71 15.43
CA ASP A 532 -18.14 56.21 16.28
C ASP A 532 -17.80 57.61 16.84
N GLN A 533 -16.53 57.88 17.15
CA GLN A 533 -16.02 59.24 17.40
C GLN A 533 -16.19 60.15 16.18
N ASN A 534 -15.84 59.70 14.98
CA ASN A 534 -15.98 60.49 13.75
C ASN A 534 -17.45 60.79 13.40
N ALA A 535 -18.36 59.84 13.64
CA ALA A 535 -19.81 60.06 13.53
C ALA A 535 -20.31 61.10 14.55
N THR A 536 -19.78 61.08 15.77
CA THR A 536 -20.09 62.07 16.81
C THR A 536 -19.60 63.47 16.41
N LEU A 537 -18.37 63.58 15.92
CA LEU A 537 -17.81 64.83 15.38
C LEU A 537 -18.60 65.33 14.16
N GLN A 538 -19.06 64.44 13.29
CA GLN A 538 -19.86 64.80 12.12
C GLN A 538 -21.23 65.37 12.53
N ALA A 539 -21.86 64.84 13.58
CA ALA A 539 -23.09 65.38 14.15
C ALA A 539 -22.86 66.75 14.83
N GLU A 540 -21.72 66.94 15.52
CA GLU A 540 -21.34 68.24 16.10
C GLU A 540 -21.05 69.29 15.02
N VAL A 541 -20.36 68.91 13.94
CA VAL A 541 -20.16 69.77 12.76
C VAL A 541 -21.50 70.17 12.13
N GLN A 542 -22.45 69.24 11.96
CA GLN A 542 -23.80 69.57 11.47
C GLN A 542 -24.53 70.55 12.38
N LYS A 543 -24.42 70.39 13.71
CA LYS A 543 -25.01 71.29 14.71
C LYS A 543 -24.37 72.69 14.70
N LEU A 544 -23.06 72.78 14.51
CA LEU A 544 -22.37 74.07 14.30
C LEU A 544 -22.77 74.71 12.96
N GLN A 545 -22.97 73.90 11.92
CA GLN A 545 -23.39 74.35 10.60
C GLN A 545 -24.84 74.87 10.59
N SER A 546 -25.75 74.29 11.38
CA SER A 546 -27.10 74.83 11.59
C SER A 546 -27.07 76.14 12.38
N LEU A 547 -26.29 76.23 13.46
CA LEU A 547 -26.12 77.47 14.25
C LEU A 547 -25.53 78.62 13.41
N LEU A 548 -24.56 78.32 12.55
CA LEU A 548 -24.02 79.30 11.58
C LEU A 548 -25.08 79.76 10.57
N SER A 549 -25.99 78.87 10.14
CA SER A 549 -27.07 79.25 9.22
C SER A 549 -28.15 80.10 9.89
N GLU A 550 -28.50 79.83 11.15
CA GLU A 550 -29.40 80.70 11.93
C GLU A 550 -28.80 82.09 12.16
N GLN A 551 -27.51 82.15 12.54
CA GLN A 551 -26.82 83.42 12.74
C GLN A 551 -26.70 84.23 11.43
N ALA A 552 -26.34 83.59 10.31
CA ALA A 552 -26.29 84.26 9.00
C ALA A 552 -27.65 84.79 8.54
N ASN A 553 -28.74 84.03 8.79
CA ASN A 553 -30.10 84.49 8.49
C ASN A 553 -30.51 85.68 9.38
N LYS A 554 -30.12 85.69 10.65
CA LYS A 554 -30.36 86.81 11.57
C LYS A 554 -29.63 88.08 11.12
N ASP A 555 -28.33 87.98 10.82
CA ASP A 555 -27.52 89.15 10.40
C ASP A 555 -28.01 89.73 9.07
N LEU A 556 -28.51 88.89 8.16
CA LEU A 556 -29.16 89.30 6.92
C LEU A 556 -30.48 90.06 7.19
N LEU A 557 -31.30 89.58 8.13
CA LEU A 557 -32.56 90.23 8.51
C LEU A 557 -32.32 91.62 9.11
N GLU A 558 -31.38 91.75 10.06
CA GLU A 558 -31.02 93.04 10.64
C GLU A 558 -30.41 94.01 9.59
N GLN A 559 -29.65 93.50 8.62
CA GLN A 559 -29.15 94.31 7.50
C GLN A 559 -30.30 94.77 6.58
N MET A 560 -31.33 93.95 6.39
CA MET A 560 -32.51 94.28 5.60
C MET A 560 -33.38 95.32 6.30
N GLU A 561 -33.60 95.23 7.61
CA GLU A 561 -34.30 96.27 8.40
C GLU A 561 -33.57 97.62 8.39
N ARG A 562 -32.22 97.62 8.48
CA ARG A 562 -31.42 98.84 8.34
C ARG A 562 -31.58 99.45 6.95
N ARG A 563 -31.53 98.63 5.89
CA ARG A 563 -31.78 99.09 4.51
C ARG A 563 -33.20 99.58 4.26
N MET A 564 -34.21 99.08 4.97
CA MET A 564 -35.59 99.59 4.87
C MET A 564 -35.70 100.97 5.54
N ARG A 565 -35.26 101.13 6.79
CA ARG A 565 -35.21 102.44 7.45
C ARG A 565 -34.42 103.47 6.66
N GLU A 566 -33.24 103.09 6.13
CA GLU A 566 -32.46 103.93 5.23
C GLU A 566 -33.20 104.31 3.94
N ARG A 567 -34.11 103.49 3.42
CA ARG A 567 -34.97 103.88 2.28
C ARG A 567 -36.07 104.82 2.73
N ASP A 568 -36.70 104.59 3.86
CA ASP A 568 -37.81 105.41 4.35
C ASP A 568 -37.33 106.84 4.68
N ASP A 569 -36.15 106.98 5.31
CA ASP A 569 -35.47 108.26 5.52
C ASP A 569 -35.07 108.94 4.18
N LYS A 570 -34.67 108.15 3.17
CA LYS A 570 -34.35 108.66 1.82
C LYS A 570 -35.60 109.03 1.01
N ILE A 571 -36.72 108.34 1.20
CA ILE A 571 -38.01 108.69 0.61
C ILE A 571 -38.48 110.02 1.20
N LYS A 572 -38.46 110.15 2.53
CA LYS A 572 -38.84 111.39 3.21
C LYS A 572 -37.99 112.59 2.81
N THR A 573 -36.67 112.43 2.72
CA THR A 573 -35.79 113.50 2.21
C THR A 573 -35.95 113.75 0.71
N VAL A 574 -36.37 112.76 -0.09
CA VAL A 574 -36.78 112.98 -1.48
C VAL A 574 -38.12 113.72 -1.58
N GLU A 575 -39.09 113.48 -0.68
CA GLU A 575 -40.34 114.24 -0.60
C GLU A 575 -40.07 115.70 -0.24
N GLU A 576 -39.27 115.96 0.80
CA GLU A 576 -38.80 117.30 1.19
C GLU A 576 -38.03 118.01 0.05
N LEU A 577 -37.19 117.28 -0.70
CA LEU A 577 -36.46 117.81 -1.86
C LEU A 577 -37.35 117.99 -3.11
N LEU A 578 -38.44 117.23 -3.27
CA LEU A 578 -39.40 117.42 -4.35
C LEU A 578 -40.29 118.63 -4.10
N GLU A 579 -40.70 118.88 -2.85
CA GLU A 579 -41.44 120.10 -2.48
C GLU A 579 -40.56 121.35 -2.68
N ALA A 580 -39.31 121.34 -2.19
CA ALA A 580 -38.33 122.38 -2.47
C ALA A 580 -38.00 122.49 -3.97
N GLY A 581 -37.98 121.37 -4.69
CA GLY A 581 -37.71 121.28 -6.13
C GLY A 581 -38.81 121.92 -6.98
N LEU A 582 -40.09 121.69 -6.66
CA LEU A 582 -41.23 122.32 -7.33
C LEU A 582 -41.21 123.85 -7.16
N ILE A 583 -40.88 124.32 -5.95
CA ILE A 583 -40.68 125.75 -5.67
C ILE A 583 -39.52 126.32 -6.50
N GLN A 584 -38.42 125.58 -6.65
CA GLN A 584 -37.28 126.04 -7.46
C GLN A 584 -37.55 125.98 -8.98
N VAL A 585 -38.33 125.02 -9.47
CA VAL A 585 -38.74 124.94 -10.89
C VAL A 585 -39.62 126.14 -11.25
N ALA A 586 -40.59 126.51 -10.41
CA ALA A 586 -41.44 127.69 -10.64
C ALA A 586 -40.61 128.98 -10.77
N ASN A 587 -39.55 129.13 -9.96
CA ASN A 587 -38.63 130.27 -10.06
C ASN A 587 -37.74 130.21 -11.32
N LYS A 588 -37.26 129.02 -11.70
CA LYS A 588 -36.36 128.84 -12.86
C LYS A 588 -37.06 128.85 -14.21
N GLU A 589 -38.36 128.55 -14.27
CA GLU A 589 -39.14 128.68 -15.51
C GLU A 589 -39.24 130.15 -15.96
N GLU A 590 -39.24 131.09 -15.01
CA GLU A 590 -39.16 132.52 -15.30
C GLU A 590 -37.77 132.96 -15.78
N GLU A 591 -36.68 132.39 -15.22
CA GLU A 591 -35.30 132.60 -15.70
C GLU A 591 -35.09 132.00 -17.12
N LEU A 592 -35.70 130.86 -17.43
CA LEU A 592 -35.51 130.16 -18.70
C LEU A 592 -36.09 130.94 -19.90
N LYS A 593 -37.14 131.73 -19.71
CA LYS A 593 -37.64 132.70 -20.71
C LYS A 593 -36.55 133.68 -21.15
N VAL A 594 -35.66 134.07 -20.25
CA VAL A 594 -34.56 135.00 -20.55
C VAL A 594 -33.49 134.30 -21.38
N LEU A 595 -32.99 133.15 -20.92
CA LEU A 595 -31.88 132.43 -21.53
C LEU A 595 -32.19 131.81 -22.91
N GLN A 596 -33.46 131.51 -23.22
CA GLN A 596 -33.84 131.06 -24.57
C GLN A 596 -33.58 132.11 -25.65
N THR A 597 -33.55 133.40 -25.32
CA THR A 597 -33.23 134.45 -26.30
C THR A 597 -31.76 134.41 -26.71
N GLU A 598 -30.85 134.18 -25.76
CA GLU A 598 -29.40 134.27 -25.93
C GLU A 598 -28.80 133.04 -26.64
N ASN A 599 -29.29 131.84 -26.33
CA ASN A 599 -28.74 130.59 -26.89
C ASN A 599 -28.97 130.44 -28.42
N SER A 600 -29.84 131.29 -29.00
CA SER A 600 -30.04 131.40 -30.45
C SER A 600 -28.78 131.88 -31.21
N SER A 601 -27.84 132.52 -30.50
CA SER A 601 -26.61 133.10 -31.07
C SER A 601 -25.51 132.06 -31.33
N LEU A 602 -25.14 131.29 -30.30
CA LEU A 602 -23.90 130.49 -30.27
C LEU A 602 -23.87 129.29 -31.23
N ARG A 603 -25.03 128.80 -31.71
CA ARG A 603 -25.10 127.65 -32.62
C ARG A 603 -24.49 127.88 -34.01
N LYS A 604 -24.04 129.09 -34.34
CA LYS A 604 -23.42 129.42 -35.64
C LYS A 604 -21.90 129.24 -35.69
N GLU A 605 -21.21 129.11 -34.56
CA GLU A 605 -19.74 129.19 -34.51
C GLU A 605 -19.01 127.84 -34.53
N LEU A 606 -19.63 126.79 -33.98
CA LEU A 606 -18.97 125.51 -33.67
C LEU A 606 -18.68 124.58 -34.87
N GLN A 607 -18.88 125.03 -36.11
CA GLN A 607 -18.90 124.18 -37.31
C GLN A 607 -17.57 124.11 -38.08
N SER A 608 -16.42 124.39 -37.43
CA SER A 608 -15.25 124.98 -38.12
C SER A 608 -13.85 124.33 -37.91
N LEU A 609 -13.63 123.38 -36.98
CA LEU A 609 -12.26 122.95 -36.60
C LEU A 609 -12.08 121.41 -36.37
N GLN A 610 -11.43 120.68 -37.31
CA GLN A 610 -11.15 119.23 -37.21
C GLN A 610 -10.09 118.71 -38.25
N ILE A 611 -8.86 118.25 -37.88
CA ILE A 611 -7.83 117.48 -38.71
C ILE A 611 -6.47 117.14 -37.94
N GLN A 612 -5.60 116.18 -38.41
CA GLN A 612 -4.14 115.83 -38.07
C GLN A 612 -3.77 114.91 -36.83
N GLN A 613 -2.62 114.19 -36.59
CA GLN A 613 -1.31 113.77 -37.27
C GLN A 613 -0.57 112.53 -36.56
N SER A 614 0.70 112.11 -36.88
CA SER A 614 1.39 110.81 -36.48
C SER A 614 2.98 110.67 -36.62
N GLU A 615 3.65 109.56 -36.12
CA GLU A 615 4.88 108.77 -36.65
C GLU A 615 6.40 108.74 -36.07
N GLN A 616 7.25 107.67 -36.38
CA GLN A 616 8.80 107.44 -36.46
C GLN A 616 9.79 107.14 -35.22
N VAL A 617 11.10 106.61 -35.16
CA VAL A 617 12.22 105.91 -35.99
C VAL A 617 13.43 105.22 -35.14
N THR A 618 14.67 104.83 -35.63
CA THR A 618 15.77 103.84 -35.11
C THR A 618 17.32 104.24 -35.36
N ALA A 619 18.55 103.59 -35.18
CA ALA A 619 19.31 102.40 -34.54
C ALA A 619 20.94 102.45 -34.71
N ASN A 620 21.83 101.44 -34.32
CA ASN A 620 23.20 100.95 -34.91
C ASN A 620 24.54 100.61 -34.03
N VAL A 621 25.60 99.98 -34.66
CA VAL A 621 27.08 99.73 -34.32
C VAL A 621 27.58 98.28 -33.99
N VAL A 622 28.77 97.88 -34.50
CA VAL A 622 29.35 96.51 -34.35
C VAL A 622 30.89 96.37 -34.10
N PRO A 623 31.85 96.80 -34.97
CA PRO A 623 33.08 95.99 -35.19
C PRO A 623 34.36 96.29 -34.37
N LEU A 624 35.01 95.24 -33.84
CA LEU A 624 36.44 95.19 -33.41
C LEU A 624 36.99 93.75 -33.14
N LEU A 625 36.14 92.72 -33.19
CA LEU A 625 36.40 91.38 -32.61
C LEU A 625 37.37 90.46 -33.38
N PHE A 626 37.65 90.73 -34.65
CA PHE A 626 38.11 89.71 -35.60
C PHE A 626 39.53 89.15 -35.35
N LEU A 627 40.46 89.95 -34.80
CA LEU A 627 41.84 89.53 -34.55
C LEU A 627 42.00 88.58 -33.35
N SER A 628 41.14 88.69 -32.34
CA SER A 628 41.20 87.85 -31.13
C SER A 628 40.75 86.41 -31.38
N ILE A 629 39.92 86.19 -32.40
CA ILE A 629 39.39 84.86 -32.78
C ILE A 629 40.53 83.99 -33.36
N HIS A 630 41.34 84.54 -34.26
CA HIS A 630 42.32 83.74 -35.01
C HIS A 630 43.47 83.17 -34.13
N GLU A 631 43.78 83.79 -32.98
CA GLU A 631 44.76 83.22 -32.03
C GLU A 631 44.16 82.10 -31.16
N LYS A 632 42.83 82.14 -30.93
CA LYS A 632 42.11 81.10 -30.18
C LYS A 632 42.04 79.80 -31.00
N ASP A 633 41.71 79.90 -32.29
CA ASP A 633 41.59 78.75 -33.20
C ASP A 633 42.89 77.92 -33.30
N GLY A 634 44.06 78.58 -33.26
CA GLY A 634 45.35 77.89 -33.27
C GLY A 634 45.60 77.02 -32.03
N LYS A 635 45.06 77.41 -30.87
CA LYS A 635 45.17 76.65 -29.61
C LYS A 635 44.11 75.56 -29.49
N ILE A 636 42.94 75.76 -30.11
CA ILE A 636 41.87 74.74 -30.19
C ILE A 636 42.38 73.50 -30.94
N LYS A 637 43.00 73.65 -32.11
CA LYS A 637 43.46 72.51 -32.93
C LYS A 637 44.44 71.57 -32.24
N SER A 638 45.36 72.09 -31.43
CA SER A 638 46.30 71.25 -30.67
C SER A 638 45.62 70.45 -29.55
N VAL A 639 44.47 70.93 -29.03
CA VAL A 639 43.64 70.17 -28.09
C VAL A 639 42.77 69.15 -28.82
N GLU A 640 42.25 69.48 -30.00
CA GLU A 640 41.49 68.55 -30.86
C GLU A 640 42.32 67.31 -31.24
N GLU A 641 43.58 67.47 -31.64
CA GLU A 641 44.46 66.33 -31.97
C GLU A 641 44.73 65.39 -30.77
N LEU A 642 44.93 65.94 -29.57
CA LEU A 642 45.09 65.16 -28.34
C LEU A 642 43.78 64.48 -27.93
N LEU A 643 42.63 65.14 -28.10
CA LEU A 643 41.32 64.57 -27.84
C LEU A 643 41.03 63.42 -28.81
N GLN A 644 41.36 63.57 -30.10
CA GLN A 644 41.18 62.54 -31.13
C GLN A 644 42.00 61.27 -30.83
N ALA A 645 43.20 61.42 -30.28
CA ALA A 645 44.03 60.28 -29.84
C ALA A 645 43.41 59.51 -28.67
N GLU A 646 42.84 60.19 -27.66
CA GLU A 646 42.16 59.50 -26.56
C GLU A 646 40.80 58.95 -27.00
N ILE A 647 40.06 59.59 -27.93
CA ILE A 647 38.84 59.04 -28.53
C ILE A 647 39.09 57.68 -29.20
N LEU A 648 40.17 57.53 -29.98
CA LEU A 648 40.56 56.24 -30.58
C LEU A 648 40.88 55.16 -29.51
N LYS A 649 41.38 55.58 -28.35
CA LYS A 649 41.72 54.74 -27.20
C LYS A 649 40.53 54.43 -26.27
N VAL A 650 39.48 55.25 -26.31
CA VAL A 650 38.15 54.91 -25.76
C VAL A 650 37.44 53.94 -26.69
N ALA A 651 37.45 54.18 -28.00
CA ALA A 651 36.79 53.31 -28.99
C ALA A 651 37.37 51.88 -29.02
N SER A 652 38.66 51.68 -28.71
CA SER A 652 39.23 50.33 -28.56
C SER A 652 38.75 49.62 -27.30
N LYS A 653 38.60 50.34 -26.17
CA LYS A 653 38.00 49.82 -24.93
C LYS A 653 36.51 49.52 -25.11
N GLU A 654 35.78 50.39 -25.79
CA GLU A 654 34.36 50.24 -26.09
C GLU A 654 34.11 48.98 -26.93
N LYS A 655 34.96 48.67 -27.91
CA LYS A 655 34.93 47.39 -28.63
C LYS A 655 35.16 46.17 -27.73
N THR A 656 36.08 46.23 -26.76
CA THR A 656 36.25 45.13 -25.79
C THR A 656 35.06 45.00 -24.83
N VAL A 657 34.40 46.11 -24.47
CA VAL A 657 33.17 46.09 -23.67
C VAL A 657 32.00 45.54 -24.50
N GLN A 658 31.89 45.88 -25.79
CA GLN A 658 30.87 45.29 -26.67
C GLN A 658 31.07 43.78 -26.87
N ALA A 659 32.30 43.31 -27.03
CA ALA A 659 32.60 41.88 -27.11
C ALA A 659 32.19 41.13 -25.83
N LEU A 660 32.58 41.63 -24.66
CA LEU A 660 32.15 41.08 -23.36
C LEU A 660 30.64 41.20 -23.14
N THR A 661 29.99 42.25 -23.66
CA THR A 661 28.53 42.40 -23.61
C THR A 661 27.84 41.34 -24.46
N GLN A 662 28.33 41.08 -25.68
CA GLN A 662 27.81 40.04 -26.56
C GLN A 662 28.04 38.63 -25.98
N GLU A 663 29.18 38.39 -25.31
CA GLU A 663 29.47 37.15 -24.60
C GLU A 663 28.53 36.95 -23.39
N ILE A 664 28.23 38.02 -22.64
CA ILE A 664 27.21 38.01 -21.57
C ILE A 664 25.80 37.81 -22.12
N GLU A 665 25.44 38.41 -23.25
CA GLU A 665 24.12 38.23 -23.88
C GLU A 665 23.97 36.80 -24.43
N ALA A 666 25.01 36.22 -25.03
CA ALA A 666 25.04 34.82 -25.47
C ALA A 666 24.93 33.86 -24.28
N LEU A 667 25.64 34.11 -23.17
CA LEU A 667 25.52 33.31 -21.94
C LEU A 667 24.14 33.48 -21.28
N LYS A 668 23.51 34.65 -21.33
CA LYS A 668 22.09 34.82 -20.93
C LYS A 668 21.15 34.05 -21.86
N GLU A 669 21.42 34.00 -23.16
CA GLU A 669 20.59 33.29 -24.13
C GLU A 669 20.77 31.77 -24.00
N GLU A 670 21.96 31.27 -23.65
CA GLU A 670 22.21 29.85 -23.35
C GLU A 670 21.64 29.44 -21.98
N VAL A 671 21.76 30.27 -20.94
CA VAL A 671 21.04 30.09 -19.67
C VAL A 671 19.53 30.17 -19.88
N GLY A 672 19.06 31.13 -20.68
CA GLY A 672 17.64 31.30 -21.02
C GLY A 672 17.08 30.13 -21.79
N ASN A 673 17.81 29.60 -22.77
CA ASN A 673 17.44 28.37 -23.49
C ASN A 673 17.50 27.15 -22.57
N SER A 674 18.45 27.07 -21.64
CA SER A 674 18.47 26.02 -20.60
C SER A 674 17.25 26.11 -19.67
N GLN A 675 16.83 27.33 -19.31
CA GLN A 675 15.61 27.61 -18.56
C GLN A 675 14.36 27.20 -19.36
N LEU A 676 14.33 27.51 -20.66
CA LEU A 676 13.22 27.23 -21.56
C LEU A 676 13.10 25.73 -21.90
N GLU A 677 14.22 25.01 -21.99
CA GLU A 677 14.23 23.56 -22.15
C GLU A 677 13.79 22.87 -20.85
N MET A 678 14.16 23.41 -19.69
CA MET A 678 13.58 23.00 -18.41
C MET A 678 12.06 23.26 -18.37
N GLU A 679 11.58 24.40 -18.90
CA GLU A 679 10.16 24.77 -18.92
C GLU A 679 9.32 23.94 -19.92
N LYS A 680 9.87 23.57 -21.08
CA LYS A 680 9.26 22.59 -22.00
C LYS A 680 9.10 21.20 -21.38
N GLN A 681 9.90 20.86 -20.37
CA GLN A 681 9.84 19.59 -19.66
C GLN A 681 8.74 19.54 -18.56
N VAL A 682 7.89 20.57 -18.42
CA VAL A 682 6.97 20.71 -17.27
C VAL A 682 5.49 20.46 -17.60
N SER A 683 5.11 19.18 -17.56
CA SER A 683 3.70 18.73 -17.46
C SER A 683 2.99 19.22 -16.18
N ILE A 684 3.75 19.72 -15.21
CA ILE A 684 3.28 20.12 -13.87
C ILE A 684 2.56 21.49 -13.91
N THR A 685 2.90 22.41 -14.83
CA THR A 685 2.39 23.79 -14.82
C THR A 685 0.91 23.89 -15.20
N SER A 686 0.42 23.00 -16.07
CA SER A 686 -1.02 22.86 -16.34
C SER A 686 -1.75 22.26 -15.15
N GLN A 687 -1.24 21.16 -14.59
CA GLN A 687 -1.82 20.50 -13.42
C GLN A 687 -1.88 21.41 -12.20
N VAL A 688 -0.86 22.25 -11.96
CA VAL A 688 -0.86 23.24 -10.88
C VAL A 688 -1.89 24.34 -11.13
N LYS A 689 -2.02 24.87 -12.35
CA LYS A 689 -3.09 25.85 -12.67
C LYS A 689 -4.49 25.25 -12.52
N GLU A 690 -4.68 24.00 -12.93
CA GLU A 690 -5.95 23.28 -12.83
C GLU A 690 -6.30 23.02 -11.36
N LEU A 691 -5.37 22.45 -10.57
CA LEU A 691 -5.52 22.27 -9.12
C LEU A 691 -5.73 23.58 -8.38
N GLN A 692 -5.03 24.66 -8.74
CA GLN A 692 -5.19 25.98 -8.12
C GLN A 692 -6.56 26.61 -8.45
N THR A 693 -7.09 26.35 -9.65
CA THR A 693 -8.46 26.74 -10.03
C THR A 693 -9.50 25.93 -9.27
N LEU A 694 -9.29 24.62 -9.13
CA LEU A 694 -10.18 23.68 -8.43
C LEU A 694 -10.19 23.95 -6.91
N LEU A 695 -9.01 24.26 -6.32
CA LEU A 695 -8.86 24.71 -4.94
C LEU A 695 -9.61 26.03 -4.70
N LYS A 696 -9.46 27.03 -5.59
CA LYS A 696 -10.19 28.30 -5.51
C LYS A 696 -11.70 28.14 -5.72
N GLY A 697 -12.13 27.10 -6.44
CA GLY A 697 -13.52 26.67 -6.52
C GLY A 697 -14.02 26.06 -5.20
N LYS A 698 -13.22 25.19 -4.57
CA LYS A 698 -13.54 24.57 -3.28
C LYS A 698 -13.54 25.57 -2.12
N GLU A 699 -12.58 26.51 -2.10
CA GLU A 699 -12.53 27.62 -1.15
C GLU A 699 -13.80 28.48 -1.19
N LYS A 700 -14.34 28.73 -2.38
CA LYS A 700 -15.65 29.40 -2.55
C LYS A 700 -16.81 28.54 -2.03
N GLN A 701 -16.83 27.24 -2.32
CA GLN A 701 -17.86 26.33 -1.80
C GLN A 701 -17.84 26.28 -0.27
N VAL A 702 -16.66 26.21 0.35
CA VAL A 702 -16.48 26.29 1.81
C VAL A 702 -17.03 27.60 2.35
N LYS A 703 -16.65 28.76 1.79
CA LYS A 703 -17.16 30.07 2.22
C LYS A 703 -18.68 30.24 2.06
N THR A 704 -19.30 29.59 1.08
CA THR A 704 -20.76 29.54 0.96
C THR A 704 -21.40 28.63 2.02
N MET A 705 -20.78 27.49 2.37
CA MET A 705 -21.27 26.63 3.45
C MET A 705 -21.07 27.27 4.83
N GLU A 706 -19.95 27.94 5.07
CA GLU A 706 -19.68 28.71 6.31
C GLU A 706 -20.75 29.79 6.53
N ALA A 707 -21.06 30.58 5.49
CA ALA A 707 -22.12 31.58 5.56
C ALA A 707 -23.52 30.98 5.84
N LEU A 708 -23.85 29.83 5.23
CA LEU A 708 -25.11 29.11 5.48
C LEU A 708 -25.16 28.50 6.89
N LEU A 709 -24.03 28.02 7.42
CA LEU A 709 -23.94 27.54 8.80
C LEU A 709 -24.08 28.68 9.80
N GLU A 710 -23.44 29.83 9.57
CA GLU A 710 -23.56 31.02 10.43
C GLU A 710 -25.00 31.61 10.38
N GLU A 711 -25.70 31.48 9.23
CA GLU A 711 -27.13 31.81 9.12
C GLU A 711 -28.01 30.82 9.92
N LYS A 712 -27.73 29.50 9.81
CA LYS A 712 -28.48 28.49 10.57
C LYS A 712 -28.22 28.55 12.07
N GLU A 713 -27.02 28.90 12.50
CA GLU A 713 -26.69 29.17 13.89
C GLU A 713 -27.49 30.37 14.42
N LYS A 714 -27.61 31.46 13.63
CA LYS A 714 -28.47 32.61 13.96
C LYS A 714 -29.97 32.26 13.98
N GLU A 715 -30.44 31.34 13.14
CA GLU A 715 -31.82 30.80 13.26
C GLU A 715 -32.01 29.97 14.54
N ILE A 716 -31.02 29.16 14.92
CA ILE A 716 -31.07 28.33 16.13
C ILE A 716 -31.06 29.19 17.39
N VAL A 717 -30.21 30.23 17.44
CA VAL A 717 -30.19 31.21 18.55
C VAL A 717 -31.57 31.88 18.69
N LYS A 718 -32.13 32.41 17.60
CA LYS A 718 -33.47 33.04 17.60
C LYS A 718 -34.59 32.08 18.05
N LYS A 719 -34.51 30.80 17.67
CA LYS A 719 -35.44 29.77 18.14
C LYS A 719 -35.24 29.46 19.63
N GLY A 720 -34.00 29.49 20.12
CA GLY A 720 -33.68 29.37 21.55
C GLY A 720 -34.25 30.53 22.37
N GLU A 721 -34.04 31.77 21.92
CA GLU A 721 -34.61 32.99 22.51
C GLU A 721 -36.15 32.93 22.54
N TRP A 722 -36.78 32.51 21.44
CA TRP A 722 -38.24 32.35 21.37
C TRP A 722 -38.76 31.25 22.33
N LEU A 723 -38.09 30.09 22.40
CA LEU A 723 -38.44 29.02 23.34
C LEU A 723 -38.23 29.42 24.80
N GLN A 724 -37.23 30.27 25.09
CA GLN A 724 -37.00 30.83 26.42
C GLN A 724 -38.12 31.81 26.80
N GLY A 725 -38.52 32.71 25.90
CA GLY A 725 -39.67 33.60 26.10
C GLY A 725 -40.99 32.84 26.29
N GLN A 726 -41.18 31.71 25.58
CA GLN A 726 -42.31 30.81 25.81
C GLN A 726 -42.26 30.16 27.21
N LYS A 727 -41.09 29.68 27.67
CA LYS A 727 -40.93 29.15 29.04
C LYS A 727 -41.23 30.20 30.10
N GLU A 728 -40.77 31.43 29.93
CA GLU A 728 -41.02 32.53 30.86
C GLU A 728 -42.50 32.92 30.88
N THR A 729 -43.17 32.93 29.71
CA THR A 729 -44.62 33.14 29.61
C THR A 729 -45.40 32.02 30.30
N ILE A 730 -45.00 30.75 30.12
CA ILE A 730 -45.60 29.60 30.80
C ILE A 730 -45.39 29.71 32.32
N ALA A 731 -44.19 30.07 32.80
CA ALA A 731 -43.91 30.24 34.22
C ALA A 731 -44.75 31.37 34.85
N GLN A 732 -44.91 32.50 34.15
CA GLN A 732 -45.81 33.58 34.57
C GLN A 732 -47.26 33.11 34.63
N LEU A 733 -47.74 32.34 33.64
CA LEU A 733 -49.09 31.77 33.64
C LEU A 733 -49.29 30.73 34.76
N THR A 734 -48.31 29.88 35.05
CA THR A 734 -48.37 28.94 36.19
C THR A 734 -48.44 29.69 37.52
N SER A 735 -47.65 30.76 37.71
CA SER A 735 -47.76 31.63 38.89
C SER A 735 -49.14 32.30 38.96
N LYS A 736 -49.69 32.74 37.82
CA LYS A 736 -51.04 33.34 37.74
C LYS A 736 -52.14 32.37 38.12
N VAL A 737 -52.03 31.11 37.70
CA VAL A 737 -52.97 30.05 38.08
C VAL A 737 -52.88 29.77 39.58
N GLN A 738 -51.67 29.67 40.15
CA GLN A 738 -51.51 29.47 41.60
C GLN A 738 -52.02 30.66 42.43
N GLU A 739 -51.84 31.91 41.97
CA GLU A 739 -52.45 33.10 42.58
C GLU A 739 -53.99 33.02 42.56
N LEU A 740 -54.58 32.64 41.43
CA LEU A 740 -56.03 32.53 41.27
C LEU A 740 -56.63 31.35 42.07
N GLU A 741 -55.92 30.21 42.15
CA GLU A 741 -56.30 29.08 42.99
C GLU A 741 -56.30 29.47 44.48
N GLN A 742 -55.30 30.21 44.95
CA GLN A 742 -55.29 30.74 46.32
C GLN A 742 -56.42 31.76 46.58
N GLN A 743 -56.69 32.65 45.63
CA GLN A 743 -57.80 33.62 45.77
C GLN A 743 -59.17 32.93 45.79
N ASN A 744 -59.38 31.92 44.96
CA ASN A 744 -60.63 31.15 44.93
C ASN A 744 -60.83 30.36 46.24
N LEU A 745 -59.75 29.82 46.81
CA LEU A 745 -59.76 29.16 48.13
C LEU A 745 -60.13 30.13 49.28
N GLN A 746 -59.83 31.42 49.15
CA GLN A 746 -60.22 32.45 50.12
C GLN A 746 -61.66 32.96 49.93
N GLN A 747 -62.14 33.08 48.69
CA GLN A 747 -63.52 33.54 48.42
C GLN A 747 -64.59 32.53 48.86
N LEU A 748 -64.28 31.23 48.84
CA LEU A 748 -65.17 30.15 49.28
C LEU A 748 -65.54 30.17 50.79
N GLN A 749 -65.03 31.12 51.58
CA GLN A 749 -65.34 31.26 53.01
C GLN A 749 -66.31 32.40 53.39
N GLN A 750 -66.81 33.22 52.46
CA GLN A 750 -67.68 34.38 52.82
C GLN A 750 -69.03 34.44 52.09
N VAL A 751 -70.03 33.78 52.71
CA VAL A 751 -71.37 34.30 53.06
C VAL A 751 -72.37 34.67 51.91
N PRO A 752 -73.70 34.49 52.07
CA PRO A 752 -74.57 34.20 50.92
C PRO A 752 -75.78 35.14 50.69
N ALA A 753 -76.52 34.80 49.64
CA ALA A 753 -77.98 34.94 49.48
C ALA A 753 -78.61 36.30 49.10
N ALA A 754 -78.95 36.38 47.81
CA ALA A 754 -80.24 36.85 47.25
C ALA A 754 -80.75 38.29 47.52
N SER A 755 -80.83 39.10 46.44
CA SER A 755 -82.06 39.80 45.98
C SER A 755 -81.82 40.70 44.75
N GLN A 756 -82.21 40.28 43.53
CA GLN A 756 -82.52 41.16 42.36
C GLN A 756 -82.94 40.35 41.12
N LEU A 757 -84.17 39.83 41.11
CA LEU A 757 -84.65 38.86 40.11
C LEU A 757 -85.17 39.46 38.79
N GLN A 758 -84.72 40.67 38.40
CA GLN A 758 -85.15 41.33 37.16
C GLN A 758 -83.96 41.80 36.31
N ASP A 759 -82.93 42.41 36.90
CA ASP A 759 -81.63 42.57 36.23
C ASP A 759 -81.05 41.20 35.83
N LEU A 760 -81.28 40.19 36.68
CA LEU A 760 -80.89 38.80 36.45
C LEU A 760 -81.46 38.17 35.17
N GLU A 761 -82.56 38.65 34.57
CA GLU A 761 -83.06 38.08 33.29
C GLU A 761 -82.32 38.68 32.08
N SER A 762 -81.94 39.96 32.15
CA SER A 762 -81.03 40.57 31.18
C SER A 762 -79.62 40.00 31.30
N LEU A 763 -79.14 39.79 32.53
CA LEU A 763 -77.91 39.05 32.79
C LEU A 763 -78.04 37.61 32.34
N LEU A 764 -79.14 36.87 32.56
CA LEU A 764 -79.25 35.47 32.13
C LEU A 764 -79.04 35.29 30.63
N LYS A 765 -79.41 36.30 29.84
CA LYS A 765 -79.24 36.29 28.39
C LYS A 765 -77.81 36.64 27.96
N GLY A 766 -77.18 37.60 28.64
CA GLY A 766 -75.74 37.89 28.49
C GLY A 766 -74.87 36.72 28.97
N GLU A 767 -75.22 36.13 30.10
CA GLU A 767 -74.64 34.93 30.70
C GLU A 767 -74.92 33.69 29.85
N GLU A 768 -76.03 33.58 29.12
CA GLU A 768 -76.25 32.52 28.13
C GLU A 768 -75.27 32.65 26.95
N GLU A 769 -75.00 33.88 26.47
CA GLU A 769 -74.04 34.11 25.38
C GLU A 769 -72.58 34.03 25.86
N GLN A 770 -72.28 34.46 27.09
CA GLN A 770 -71.02 34.19 27.79
C GLN A 770 -70.86 32.68 27.97
N THR A 771 -71.89 31.96 28.41
CA THR A 771 -71.87 30.50 28.61
C THR A 771 -71.76 29.77 27.28
N LYS A 772 -72.35 30.26 26.19
CA LYS A 772 -72.14 29.68 24.84
C LYS A 772 -70.72 29.92 24.33
N LYS A 773 -70.11 31.08 24.61
CA LYS A 773 -68.71 31.38 24.29
C LYS A 773 -67.74 30.58 25.16
N LEU A 774 -67.95 30.56 26.48
CA LEU A 774 -67.22 29.74 27.45
C LEU A 774 -67.37 28.26 27.14
N LYS A 775 -68.56 27.79 26.73
CA LYS A 775 -68.76 26.40 26.30
C LYS A 775 -68.04 26.10 24.98
N ALA A 776 -68.03 27.00 24.01
CA ALA A 776 -67.24 26.81 22.79
C ALA A 776 -65.72 26.81 23.08
N VAL A 777 -65.26 27.67 24.00
CA VAL A 777 -63.86 27.70 24.49
C VAL A 777 -63.54 26.47 25.35
N VAL A 778 -64.48 25.95 26.14
CA VAL A 778 -64.32 24.70 26.89
C VAL A 778 -64.33 23.51 25.94
N GLU A 779 -65.20 23.44 24.93
CA GLU A 779 -65.18 22.41 23.89
C GLU A 779 -63.92 22.49 23.01
N GLU A 780 -63.30 23.67 22.86
CA GLU A 780 -61.98 23.85 22.26
C GLU A 780 -60.86 23.38 23.19
N LYS A 781 -60.89 23.76 24.47
CA LYS A 781 -59.90 23.33 25.48
C LYS A 781 -60.02 21.85 25.81
N GLU A 782 -61.20 21.25 25.74
CA GLU A 782 -61.43 19.80 25.86
C GLU A 782 -60.87 19.06 24.65
N ARG A 783 -60.98 19.61 23.44
CA ARG A 783 -60.30 19.07 22.24
C ARG A 783 -58.78 19.22 22.32
N GLU A 784 -58.29 20.34 22.83
CA GLU A 784 -56.86 20.59 23.04
C GLU A 784 -56.29 19.69 24.15
N ILE A 785 -56.99 19.55 25.27
CA ILE A 785 -56.66 18.60 26.35
C ILE A 785 -56.75 17.16 25.85
N ALA A 786 -57.76 16.79 25.06
CA ALA A 786 -57.83 15.45 24.46
C ALA A 786 -56.66 15.20 23.48
N SER A 787 -56.22 16.22 22.74
CA SER A 787 -55.03 16.17 21.89
C SER A 787 -53.75 16.01 22.72
N GLN A 788 -53.58 16.79 23.79
CA GLN A 788 -52.44 16.70 24.71
C GLN A 788 -52.43 15.38 25.49
N VAL A 789 -53.59 14.87 25.93
CA VAL A 789 -53.74 13.56 26.59
C VAL A 789 -53.40 12.43 25.62
N LYS A 790 -53.80 12.54 24.34
CA LYS A 790 -53.39 11.58 23.31
C LYS A 790 -51.87 11.64 23.08
N GLN A 791 -51.30 12.84 22.97
CA GLN A 791 -49.86 13.04 22.80
C GLN A 791 -49.05 12.52 24.00
N LEU A 792 -49.57 12.70 25.24
CA LEU A 792 -49.02 12.12 26.46
C LEU A 792 -49.18 10.59 26.50
N GLN A 793 -50.30 10.03 26.03
CA GLN A 793 -50.45 8.58 25.89
C GLN A 793 -49.49 7.99 24.85
N ASP A 794 -49.24 8.70 23.74
CA ASP A 794 -48.31 8.26 22.72
C ASP A 794 -46.86 8.37 23.22
N MET A 795 -46.48 9.46 23.91
CA MET A 795 -45.22 9.54 24.67
C MET A 795 -45.13 8.50 25.79
N GLN A 796 -46.23 8.09 26.42
CA GLN A 796 -46.22 7.06 27.46
C GLN A 796 -45.99 5.67 26.86
N LYS A 797 -46.58 5.35 25.69
CA LYS A 797 -46.26 4.15 24.91
C LYS A 797 -44.80 4.15 24.47
N GLU A 798 -44.27 5.30 24.06
CA GLU A 798 -42.87 5.48 23.69
C GLU A 798 -41.93 5.27 24.89
N ASN A 799 -42.28 5.81 26.07
CA ASN A 799 -41.55 5.52 27.30
C ASN A 799 -41.65 4.05 27.73
N GLU A 800 -42.79 3.40 27.54
CA GLU A 800 -42.96 1.96 27.79
C GLU A 800 -42.11 1.13 26.80
N SER A 801 -41.98 1.56 25.53
CA SER A 801 -41.12 0.90 24.54
C SER A 801 -39.63 1.13 24.81
N PHE A 802 -39.20 2.34 25.20
CA PHE A 802 -37.84 2.59 25.68
C PHE A 802 -37.52 1.79 26.96
N LYS A 803 -38.49 1.63 27.86
CA LYS A 803 -38.37 0.80 29.07
C LYS A 803 -38.22 -0.69 28.74
N VAL A 804 -38.93 -1.19 27.72
CA VAL A 804 -38.70 -2.53 27.15
C VAL A 804 -37.30 -2.63 26.52
N GLN A 805 -36.90 -1.69 25.67
CA GLN A 805 -35.55 -1.67 25.07
C GLN A 805 -34.43 -1.60 26.12
N ILE A 806 -34.61 -0.82 27.20
CA ILE A 806 -33.67 -0.77 28.33
C ILE A 806 -33.66 -2.09 29.11
N GLN A 807 -34.79 -2.81 29.19
CA GLN A 807 -34.86 -4.13 29.81
C GLN A 807 -34.22 -5.21 28.93
N GLU A 808 -34.41 -5.16 27.60
CA GLU A 808 -33.73 -6.01 26.62
C GLU A 808 -32.23 -5.75 26.61
N LEU A 809 -31.78 -4.49 26.57
CA LEU A 809 -30.37 -4.11 26.69
C LEU A 809 -29.75 -4.57 28.02
N LYS A 810 -30.51 -4.52 29.13
CA LYS A 810 -30.06 -5.10 30.40
C LYS A 810 -29.97 -6.62 30.34
N GLN A 811 -30.90 -7.30 29.68
CA GLN A 811 -30.87 -8.74 29.50
C GLN A 811 -29.72 -9.17 28.57
N GLU A 812 -29.41 -8.39 27.54
CA GLU A 812 -28.26 -8.57 26.65
C GLU A 812 -26.94 -8.32 27.39
N ASN A 813 -26.88 -7.31 28.26
CA ASN A 813 -25.74 -7.06 29.14
C ASN A 813 -25.56 -8.20 30.18
N CYS A 814 -26.66 -8.80 30.67
CA CYS A 814 -26.59 -10.05 31.46
C CYS A 814 -26.09 -11.26 30.65
N LYS A 815 -26.28 -11.31 29.32
CA LYS A 815 -25.62 -12.30 28.45
C LYS A 815 -24.13 -11.96 28.25
N GLN A 816 -23.77 -10.69 28.11
CA GLN A 816 -22.36 -10.26 28.08
C GLN A 816 -21.65 -10.58 29.42
N ALA A 817 -22.36 -10.55 30.54
CA ALA A 817 -21.82 -10.98 31.83
C ALA A 817 -21.47 -12.48 31.88
N SER A 818 -22.05 -13.36 31.06
CA SER A 818 -21.61 -14.76 30.96
C SER A 818 -20.37 -14.94 30.08
N LEU A 819 -20.06 -13.98 29.20
CA LEU A 819 -18.76 -13.92 28.50
C LEU A 819 -17.60 -13.48 29.41
N ALA A 820 -17.86 -13.04 30.65
CA ALA A 820 -16.81 -12.73 31.62
C ALA A 820 -15.89 -13.94 31.90
N VAL A 821 -16.38 -15.17 31.73
CA VAL A 821 -15.57 -16.40 31.85
C VAL A 821 -14.49 -16.49 30.76
N GLN A 822 -14.76 -15.98 29.55
CA GLN A 822 -13.74 -15.89 28.48
C GLN A 822 -12.75 -14.74 28.70
N SER A 823 -13.12 -13.73 29.49
CA SER A 823 -12.20 -12.66 29.92
C SER A 823 -11.07 -13.21 30.80
N GLU A 824 -11.34 -14.23 31.61
CA GLU A 824 -10.35 -14.86 32.49
C GLU A 824 -9.34 -15.72 31.71
N GLU A 825 -9.78 -16.49 30.70
CA GLU A 825 -8.87 -17.16 29.76
C GLU A 825 -8.02 -16.15 28.97
N LEU A 826 -8.61 -15.05 28.49
CA LEU A 826 -7.86 -14.00 27.79
C LEU A 826 -6.83 -13.32 28.70
N LEU A 827 -7.16 -13.03 29.96
CA LEU A 827 -6.20 -12.53 30.95
C LEU A 827 -5.08 -13.53 31.23
N GLN A 828 -5.39 -14.83 31.31
CA GLN A 828 -4.38 -15.86 31.52
C GLN A 828 -3.46 -16.03 30.30
N VAL A 829 -3.98 -15.90 29.08
CA VAL A 829 -3.19 -15.88 27.83
C VAL A 829 -2.31 -14.63 27.75
N VAL A 830 -2.84 -13.45 28.10
CA VAL A 830 -2.06 -12.20 28.15
C VAL A 830 -0.94 -12.30 29.18
N ALA A 831 -1.23 -12.72 30.42
CA ALA A 831 -0.22 -12.90 31.46
C ALA A 831 0.81 -14.01 31.11
N GLY A 832 0.42 -15.00 30.29
CA GLY A 832 1.34 -15.97 29.68
C GLY A 832 2.27 -15.31 28.67
N LYS A 833 1.72 -14.51 27.75
CA LYS A 833 2.48 -13.78 26.71
C LYS A 833 3.39 -12.70 27.31
N GLU A 834 2.98 -12.04 28.39
CA GLU A 834 3.84 -11.11 29.13
C GLU A 834 5.06 -11.80 29.76
N LYS A 835 4.88 -13.01 30.31
CA LYS A 835 6.01 -13.83 30.81
C LYS A 835 6.93 -14.31 29.69
N GLU A 836 6.36 -14.69 28.55
CA GLU A 836 7.12 -15.08 27.35
C GLU A 836 7.93 -13.88 26.80
N ILE A 837 7.32 -12.70 26.72
CA ILE A 837 7.99 -11.44 26.37
C ILE A 837 9.10 -11.10 27.37
N ALA A 838 8.86 -11.22 28.68
CA ALA A 838 9.89 -11.01 29.69
C ALA A 838 11.05 -12.03 29.59
N SER A 839 10.76 -13.29 29.26
CA SER A 839 11.80 -14.30 28.99
C SER A 839 12.63 -13.93 27.77
N LEU A 840 11.98 -13.56 26.65
CA LEU A 840 12.65 -13.16 25.41
C LEU A 840 13.45 -11.86 25.58
N GLN A 841 12.98 -10.90 26.39
CA GLN A 841 13.73 -9.69 26.75
C GLN A 841 14.99 -10.01 27.56
N ASN A 842 14.89 -10.94 28.52
CA ASN A 842 16.06 -11.40 29.29
C ASN A 842 17.06 -12.18 28.42
N GLU A 843 16.59 -12.96 27.45
CA GLU A 843 17.47 -13.68 26.51
C GLU A 843 18.11 -12.74 25.47
N LEU A 844 17.38 -11.74 24.96
CA LEU A 844 17.97 -10.67 24.15
C LEU A 844 19.02 -9.88 24.93
N ALA A 845 18.81 -9.64 26.24
CA ALA A 845 19.80 -9.02 27.10
C ALA A 845 21.02 -9.94 27.35
N SER A 846 20.83 -11.25 27.53
CA SER A 846 21.93 -12.21 27.72
C SER A 846 22.78 -12.36 26.46
N GLN A 847 22.15 -12.49 25.29
CA GLN A 847 22.84 -12.56 23.99
C GLN A 847 23.56 -11.24 23.66
N ARG A 848 22.95 -10.08 23.96
CA ARG A 848 23.61 -8.76 23.81
C ARG A 848 24.84 -8.65 24.71
N ASN A 849 24.76 -9.11 25.95
CA ASN A 849 25.92 -9.17 26.85
C ASN A 849 27.01 -10.14 26.35
N ALA A 850 26.64 -11.31 25.82
CA ALA A 850 27.58 -12.25 25.21
C ALA A 850 28.27 -11.65 23.97
N PHE A 851 27.54 -10.92 23.13
CA PHE A 851 28.09 -10.22 21.97
C PHE A 851 29.04 -9.09 22.39
N GLU A 852 28.69 -8.27 23.38
CA GLU A 852 29.56 -7.20 23.88
C GLU A 852 30.83 -7.78 24.57
N GLN A 853 30.73 -8.93 25.26
CA GLN A 853 31.90 -9.67 25.74
C GLN A 853 32.78 -10.18 24.58
N GLN A 854 32.18 -10.72 23.52
CA GLN A 854 32.93 -11.22 22.37
C GLN A 854 33.57 -10.08 21.57
N ARG A 855 32.93 -8.91 21.50
CA ARG A 855 33.49 -7.67 20.95
C ARG A 855 34.68 -7.18 21.77
N LYS A 856 34.59 -7.18 23.11
CA LYS A 856 35.72 -6.88 24.00
C LYS A 856 36.88 -7.85 23.78
N LYS A 857 36.64 -9.16 23.80
CA LYS A 857 37.64 -10.19 23.47
C LYS A 857 38.27 -9.97 22.09
N ASN A 858 37.50 -9.56 21.08
CA ASN A 858 38.03 -9.26 19.75
C ASN A 858 38.92 -8.00 19.76
N ASN A 859 38.56 -6.96 20.51
CA ASN A 859 39.40 -5.78 20.70
C ASN A 859 40.69 -6.11 21.46
N ASP A 860 40.61 -6.89 22.56
CA ASP A 860 41.78 -7.35 23.32
C ASP A 860 42.74 -8.18 22.43
N LEU A 861 42.18 -9.00 21.54
CA LEU A 861 42.95 -9.78 20.55
C LEU A 861 43.58 -8.88 19.48
N ARG A 862 42.88 -7.83 19.00
CA ARG A 862 43.48 -6.82 18.09
C ARG A 862 44.62 -6.08 18.77
N GLU A 863 44.47 -5.65 20.02
CA GLU A 863 45.52 -4.96 20.77
C GLU A 863 46.75 -5.87 21.00
N LYS A 864 46.52 -7.14 21.37
CA LYS A 864 47.60 -8.13 21.53
C LYS A 864 48.29 -8.45 20.20
N ASN A 865 47.54 -8.55 19.10
CA ASN A 865 48.10 -8.80 17.77
C ASN A 865 48.88 -7.58 17.25
N TRP A 866 48.37 -6.36 17.48
CA TRP A 866 49.07 -5.11 17.19
C TRP A 866 50.39 -4.99 17.99
N LYS A 867 50.37 -5.28 19.30
CA LYS A 867 51.59 -5.34 20.13
C LYS A 867 52.57 -6.44 19.69
N ALA A 868 52.08 -7.58 19.21
CA ALA A 868 52.94 -8.61 18.62
C ALA A 868 53.56 -8.16 17.29
N MET A 869 52.80 -7.43 16.45
CA MET A 869 53.29 -6.84 15.20
C MET A 869 54.31 -5.71 15.46
N GLU A 870 54.09 -4.88 16.48
CA GLU A 870 55.03 -3.84 16.92
C GLU A 870 56.33 -4.45 17.47
N ALA A 871 56.24 -5.53 18.25
CA ALA A 871 57.40 -6.31 18.70
C ALA A 871 58.15 -6.96 17.53
N LEU A 872 57.43 -7.55 16.56
CA LEU A 872 58.03 -8.12 15.36
C LEU A 872 58.75 -7.06 14.51
N ALA A 873 58.11 -5.94 14.20
CA ALA A 873 58.72 -4.81 13.50
C ALA A 873 59.94 -4.24 14.24
N SER A 874 59.93 -4.26 15.57
CA SER A 874 61.09 -3.88 16.39
C SER A 874 62.24 -4.89 16.28
N THR A 875 61.96 -6.19 16.23
CA THR A 875 62.98 -7.23 15.99
C THR A 875 63.49 -7.25 14.56
N GLU A 876 62.62 -7.02 13.57
CA GLU A 876 62.97 -6.86 12.15
C GLU A 876 63.91 -5.67 11.96
N LYS A 877 63.56 -4.50 12.53
CA LYS A 877 64.44 -3.33 12.54
C LYS A 877 65.78 -3.62 13.20
N LEU A 878 65.80 -4.29 14.36
CA LEU A 878 67.05 -4.67 15.04
C LEU A 878 67.91 -5.64 14.20
N LEU A 879 67.29 -6.55 13.44
CA LEU A 879 67.99 -7.43 12.51
C LEU A 879 68.51 -6.64 11.29
N GLN A 880 67.72 -5.73 10.73
CA GLN A 880 68.13 -4.87 9.62
C GLN A 880 69.28 -3.94 10.02
N ASP A 881 69.25 -3.35 11.21
CA ASP A 881 70.34 -2.54 11.77
C ASP A 881 71.60 -3.38 12.01
N LYS A 882 71.46 -4.65 12.42
CA LYS A 882 72.60 -5.60 12.50
C LYS A 882 73.15 -5.98 11.13
N VAL A 883 72.31 -6.26 10.14
CA VAL A 883 72.73 -6.57 8.75
C VAL A 883 73.47 -5.36 8.15
N ASN A 884 72.92 -4.15 8.30
CA ASN A 884 73.55 -2.90 7.88
C ASN A 884 74.89 -2.66 8.59
N LYS A 885 74.99 -2.99 9.88
CA LYS A 885 76.25 -2.90 10.64
C LYS A 885 77.27 -3.91 10.14
N THR A 886 76.92 -5.18 10.02
CA THR A 886 77.82 -6.23 9.52
C THR A 886 78.24 -6.00 8.06
N ALA A 887 77.39 -5.39 7.23
CA ALA A 887 77.77 -4.95 5.89
C ALA A 887 78.83 -3.85 5.93
N LYS A 888 78.70 -2.85 6.81
CA LYS A 888 79.73 -1.81 7.02
C LYS A 888 81.03 -2.36 7.60
N GLU A 889 80.95 -3.28 8.57
CA GLU A 889 82.14 -3.94 9.14
C GLU A 889 82.87 -4.77 8.08
N LYS A 890 82.15 -5.51 7.22
CA LYS A 890 82.74 -6.21 6.07
C LYS A 890 83.36 -5.26 5.05
N GLN A 891 82.71 -4.14 4.74
CA GLN A 891 83.26 -3.12 3.85
C GLN A 891 84.55 -2.51 4.40
N GLN A 892 84.61 -2.21 5.71
CA GLN A 892 85.82 -1.72 6.37
C GLN A 892 86.94 -2.77 6.41
N HIS A 893 86.62 -4.05 6.60
CA HIS A 893 87.61 -5.12 6.50
C HIS A 893 88.14 -5.30 5.07
N LEU A 894 87.29 -5.13 4.06
CA LEU A 894 87.69 -5.16 2.66
C LEU A 894 88.60 -3.97 2.32
N GLU A 895 88.21 -2.74 2.67
CA GLU A 895 89.03 -1.53 2.51
C GLU A 895 90.39 -1.64 3.23
N ALA A 896 90.43 -2.23 4.43
CA ALA A 896 91.68 -2.49 5.15
C ALA A 896 92.58 -3.50 4.42
N ALA A 897 92.02 -4.61 3.93
CA ALA A 897 92.77 -5.61 3.16
C ALA A 897 93.22 -5.06 1.80
N GLU A 898 92.43 -4.19 1.16
CA GLU A 898 92.81 -3.46 -0.05
C GLU A 898 94.00 -2.52 0.18
N VAL A 899 94.07 -1.86 1.34
CA VAL A 899 95.23 -1.03 1.74
C VAL A 899 96.45 -1.90 2.06
N GLU A 900 96.31 -2.95 2.88
CA GLU A 900 97.41 -3.86 3.20
C GLU A 900 98.00 -4.53 1.95
N THR A 901 97.14 -4.89 0.98
CA THR A 901 97.56 -5.43 -0.32
C THR A 901 98.34 -4.40 -1.13
N ARG A 902 97.92 -3.13 -1.15
CA ARG A 902 98.65 -2.03 -1.81
C ARG A 902 100.03 -1.81 -1.19
N GLU A 903 100.10 -1.73 0.14
CA GLU A 903 101.35 -1.58 0.89
C GLU A 903 102.30 -2.75 0.66
N LEU A 904 101.80 -3.99 0.66
CA LEU A 904 102.60 -5.19 0.40
C LEU A 904 103.15 -5.21 -1.04
N LEU A 905 102.31 -4.91 -2.04
CA LEU A 905 102.72 -4.87 -3.44
C LEU A 905 103.76 -3.76 -3.71
N GLN A 906 103.57 -2.58 -3.13
CA GLN A 906 104.52 -1.48 -3.28
C GLN A 906 105.83 -1.71 -2.50
N LYS A 907 105.79 -2.48 -1.40
CA LYS A 907 106.98 -2.98 -0.70
C LYS A 907 107.74 -4.06 -1.48
N LEU A 908 107.04 -4.87 -2.28
CA LEU A 908 107.65 -5.88 -3.16
C LEU A 908 108.27 -5.28 -4.43
N PHE A 909 107.73 -4.16 -4.93
CA PHE A 909 108.22 -3.47 -6.13
C PHE A 909 108.41 -1.96 -5.87
N PRO A 910 109.46 -1.54 -5.12
CA PRO A 910 109.60 -0.16 -4.65
C PRO A 910 109.75 0.90 -5.74
N GLU A 911 110.21 0.53 -6.94
CA GLU A 911 110.34 1.47 -8.07
C GLU A 911 108.99 1.74 -8.78
N VAL A 912 107.96 0.93 -8.53
CA VAL A 912 106.61 1.14 -9.08
C VAL A 912 105.85 2.16 -8.21
N SER A 913 105.94 3.43 -8.61
CA SER A 913 105.24 4.55 -7.98
C SER A 913 103.92 4.88 -8.70
N LEU A 914 102.80 4.86 -7.97
CA LEU A 914 101.46 5.20 -8.49
C LEU A 914 100.69 6.14 -7.54
N PRO A 915 99.77 6.97 -8.06
CA PRO A 915 98.95 7.87 -7.24
C PRO A 915 98.06 7.13 -6.24
N SER A 916 97.91 7.69 -5.03
CA SER A 916 97.11 7.13 -3.94
C SER A 916 95.61 7.45 -4.01
N ASN A 917 95.16 8.19 -5.03
CA ASN A 917 93.80 8.73 -5.15
C ASN A 917 92.87 7.98 -6.15
N VAL A 918 93.31 6.86 -6.71
CA VAL A 918 92.50 5.98 -7.58
C VAL A 918 91.84 4.85 -6.78
N SER A 919 90.80 4.19 -7.32
CA SER A 919 90.17 3.04 -6.66
C SER A 919 91.12 1.83 -6.56
N HIS A 920 90.79 0.83 -5.74
CA HIS A 920 91.67 -0.34 -5.59
C HIS A 920 91.82 -1.13 -6.89
N SER A 921 90.72 -1.38 -7.61
CA SER A 921 90.75 -2.06 -8.93
C SER A 921 91.61 -1.32 -9.95
N GLU A 922 91.45 0.02 -10.06
CA GLU A 922 92.26 0.84 -10.97
C GLU A 922 93.74 0.88 -10.56
N TRP A 923 94.03 0.94 -9.26
CA TRP A 923 95.38 0.89 -8.72
C TRP A 923 96.05 -0.45 -9.02
N ILE A 924 95.36 -1.56 -8.79
CA ILE A 924 95.84 -2.91 -9.10
C ILE A 924 96.10 -3.06 -10.59
N CYS A 925 95.20 -2.58 -11.47
CA CYS A 925 95.40 -2.65 -12.91
C CYS A 925 96.57 -1.76 -13.39
N GLY A 926 96.71 -0.56 -12.83
CA GLY A 926 97.87 0.31 -13.08
C GLY A 926 99.18 -0.28 -12.58
N PHE A 927 99.17 -0.89 -11.39
CA PHE A 927 100.32 -1.56 -10.78
C PHE A 927 100.72 -2.78 -11.61
N GLU A 928 99.75 -3.61 -11.99
CA GLU A 928 99.96 -4.77 -12.85
C GLU A 928 100.57 -4.35 -14.20
N LYS A 929 100.12 -3.23 -14.79
CA LYS A 929 100.70 -2.72 -16.04
C LYS A 929 102.16 -2.28 -15.86
N MET A 930 102.47 -1.47 -14.83
CA MET A 930 103.84 -1.02 -14.54
C MET A 930 104.76 -2.22 -14.21
N ALA A 931 104.27 -3.15 -13.39
CA ALA A 931 104.99 -4.39 -13.07
C ALA A 931 105.19 -5.29 -14.31
N LYS A 932 104.25 -5.33 -15.27
CA LYS A 932 104.39 -5.99 -16.58
C LYS A 932 105.30 -5.24 -17.57
N GLU A 933 105.73 -4.03 -17.25
CA GLU A 933 106.77 -3.31 -18.00
C GLU A 933 108.13 -3.56 -17.32
N TYR A 934 108.21 -3.49 -15.99
CA TYR A 934 109.40 -3.89 -15.19
C TYR A 934 109.81 -5.36 -15.41
N LEU A 935 108.85 -6.31 -15.37
CA LEU A 935 109.09 -7.73 -15.67
C LEU A 935 109.46 -8.00 -17.14
N ARG A 936 109.26 -7.04 -18.04
CA ARG A 936 109.64 -7.16 -19.45
C ARG A 936 111.13 -6.90 -19.68
N GLU A 937 111.76 -6.15 -18.78
CA GLU A 937 113.21 -5.97 -18.73
C GLU A 937 113.90 -7.08 -17.92
N ALA A 938 113.16 -7.79 -17.06
CA ALA A 938 113.65 -8.85 -16.17
C ALA A 938 113.23 -10.29 -16.57
N SER A 939 113.05 -10.58 -17.87
CA SER A 939 112.46 -11.84 -18.33
C SER A 939 113.46 -13.02 -18.46
N ALA A 940 113.86 -13.64 -17.35
CA ALA A 940 114.60 -14.93 -17.37
C ALA A 940 114.53 -15.76 -16.06
N SER A 941 113.44 -16.53 -15.84
CA SER A 941 113.51 -17.88 -15.23
C SER A 941 112.15 -18.63 -15.29
N GLU A 942 112.17 -19.92 -14.94
CA GLU A 942 111.06 -20.89 -14.95
C GLU A 942 110.10 -20.77 -13.74
N ASP A 943 108.81 -21.11 -13.92
CA ASP A 943 107.97 -21.62 -12.81
C ASP A 943 106.74 -22.44 -13.28
N VAL A 944 106.99 -23.60 -13.92
CA VAL A 944 105.95 -24.40 -14.64
C VAL A 944 104.94 -25.12 -13.70
N LYS A 945 105.19 -25.19 -12.38
CA LYS A 945 104.30 -25.94 -11.46
C LYS A 945 103.11 -25.12 -10.96
N LYS A 946 103.31 -23.86 -10.56
CA LYS A 946 102.24 -22.98 -10.07
C LYS A 946 101.18 -22.70 -11.15
N LEU A 947 101.59 -22.70 -12.42
CA LEU A 947 100.67 -22.47 -13.54
C LEU A 947 99.56 -23.54 -13.58
N LYS A 948 99.90 -24.82 -13.37
CA LYS A 948 98.91 -25.90 -13.38
C LYS A 948 97.94 -25.85 -12.20
N GLU A 949 98.43 -25.54 -11.00
CA GLU A 949 97.57 -25.37 -9.83
C GLU A 949 96.61 -24.18 -10.02
N ALA A 950 97.06 -23.13 -10.69
CA ALA A 950 96.21 -22.00 -11.09
C ALA A 950 95.22 -22.34 -12.23
N GLU A 951 95.62 -23.13 -13.23
CA GLU A 951 94.74 -23.62 -14.31
C GLU A 951 93.65 -24.56 -13.77
N GLU A 952 94.01 -25.51 -12.90
CA GLU A 952 93.06 -26.44 -12.27
C GLU A 952 92.07 -25.68 -11.36
N MET A 953 92.55 -24.70 -10.59
CA MET A 953 91.69 -23.84 -9.77
C MET A 953 90.81 -22.91 -10.63
N HIS A 954 91.32 -22.38 -11.75
CA HIS A 954 90.52 -21.61 -12.71
C HIS A 954 89.43 -22.47 -13.36
N ILE A 955 89.72 -23.73 -13.73
CA ILE A 955 88.73 -24.68 -14.26
C ILE A 955 87.66 -24.99 -13.19
N LEU A 956 88.03 -25.12 -11.92
CA LEU A 956 87.08 -25.35 -10.83
C LEU A 956 86.16 -24.15 -10.60
N LEU A 957 86.71 -22.93 -10.57
CA LEU A 957 85.95 -21.68 -10.50
C LEU A 957 85.05 -21.45 -11.73
N GLN A 958 85.53 -21.77 -12.93
CA GLN A 958 84.74 -21.74 -14.17
C GLN A 958 83.51 -22.65 -14.05
N LEU A 959 83.70 -23.90 -13.60
CA LEU A 959 82.61 -24.86 -13.37
C LEU A 959 81.64 -24.41 -12.27
N GLU A 960 82.12 -23.72 -11.24
CA GLU A 960 81.28 -23.15 -10.18
C GLU A 960 80.47 -21.94 -10.68
N CYS A 961 81.08 -21.04 -11.46
CA CYS A 961 80.36 -19.96 -12.14
C CYS A 961 79.33 -20.48 -13.15
N GLU A 962 79.59 -21.61 -13.83
CA GLU A 962 78.61 -22.25 -14.73
C GLU A 962 77.45 -22.88 -13.95
N LYS A 963 77.70 -23.50 -12.79
CA LYS A 963 76.63 -23.93 -11.87
C LYS A 963 75.81 -22.75 -11.36
N TYR A 964 76.42 -21.64 -10.96
CA TYR A 964 75.69 -20.44 -10.55
C TYR A 964 74.86 -19.84 -11.69
N LYS A 965 75.38 -19.80 -12.93
CA LYS A 965 74.60 -19.39 -14.11
C LYS A 965 73.40 -20.32 -14.36
N PHE A 966 73.57 -21.63 -14.21
CA PHE A 966 72.47 -22.59 -14.33
C PHE A 966 71.40 -22.36 -13.26
N VAL A 967 71.78 -22.24 -11.98
CA VAL A 967 70.85 -21.98 -10.87
C VAL A 967 70.15 -20.62 -11.01
N LEU A 968 70.83 -19.59 -11.53
CA LEU A 968 70.21 -18.30 -11.84
C LEU A 968 69.19 -18.42 -12.98
N ALA A 969 69.50 -19.13 -14.06
CA ALA A 969 68.55 -19.38 -15.14
C ALA A 969 67.35 -20.25 -14.72
N GLU A 970 67.57 -21.24 -13.83
CA GLU A 970 66.50 -22.06 -13.27
C GLU A 970 65.60 -21.25 -12.32
N THR A 971 66.18 -20.44 -11.44
CA THR A 971 65.41 -19.57 -10.51
C THR A 971 64.69 -18.45 -11.25
N GLU A 972 65.28 -17.84 -12.28
CA GLU A 972 64.58 -16.94 -13.19
C GLU A 972 63.41 -17.65 -13.89
N GLY A 973 63.64 -18.87 -14.41
CA GLY A 973 62.59 -19.70 -15.00
C GLY A 973 61.46 -20.06 -14.03
N ILE A 974 61.74 -20.22 -12.74
CA ILE A 974 60.73 -20.39 -11.67
C ILE A 974 59.96 -19.08 -11.46
N LEU A 975 60.66 -17.94 -11.36
CA LEU A 975 60.04 -16.62 -11.18
C LEU A 975 59.13 -16.24 -12.36
N GLN A 976 59.57 -16.46 -13.60
CA GLN A 976 58.74 -16.25 -14.80
C GLN A 976 57.49 -17.16 -14.83
N ARG A 977 57.57 -18.38 -14.30
CA ARG A 977 56.40 -19.27 -14.14
C ARG A 977 55.45 -18.78 -13.05
N LEU A 978 55.99 -18.32 -11.91
CA LEU A 978 55.20 -17.74 -10.81
C LEU A 978 54.50 -16.45 -11.24
N GLN A 979 55.21 -15.54 -11.92
CA GLN A 979 54.64 -14.30 -12.45
C GLN A 979 53.45 -14.61 -13.38
N ARG A 980 53.63 -15.49 -14.37
CA ARG A 980 52.54 -15.88 -15.28
C ARG A 980 51.36 -16.51 -14.55
N SER A 981 51.63 -17.35 -13.55
CA SER A 981 50.57 -17.94 -12.70
C SER A 981 49.77 -16.87 -11.94
N VAL A 982 50.44 -15.82 -11.44
CA VAL A 982 49.77 -14.67 -10.79
C VAL A 982 48.98 -13.84 -11.81
N GLU A 983 49.55 -13.52 -12.97
CA GLU A 983 48.86 -12.78 -14.05
C GLU A 983 47.61 -13.53 -14.57
N GLU A 984 47.69 -14.85 -14.68
CA GLU A 984 46.55 -15.72 -15.02
C GLU A 984 45.48 -15.75 -13.92
N GLU A 985 45.86 -15.83 -12.65
CA GLU A 985 44.91 -15.75 -11.52
C GLU A 985 44.27 -14.37 -11.40
N GLU A 986 45.04 -13.28 -11.46
CA GLU A 986 44.51 -11.91 -11.50
C GLU A 986 43.50 -11.74 -12.64
N SER A 987 43.78 -12.30 -13.82
CA SER A 987 42.86 -12.29 -14.96
C SER A 987 41.56 -13.05 -14.68
N LYS A 988 41.63 -14.24 -14.04
CA LYS A 988 40.45 -15.01 -13.62
C LYS A 988 39.62 -14.24 -12.58
N TRP A 989 40.26 -13.66 -11.56
CA TRP A 989 39.59 -12.85 -10.53
C TRP A 989 38.94 -11.61 -11.12
N LYS A 990 39.60 -10.93 -12.07
CA LYS A 990 39.06 -9.76 -12.79
C LYS A 990 37.79 -10.12 -13.58
N ILE A 991 37.81 -11.23 -14.32
CA ILE A 991 36.63 -11.75 -15.03
C ILE A 991 35.52 -12.09 -14.03
N LYS A 992 35.82 -12.75 -12.91
CA LYS A 992 34.81 -13.14 -11.92
C LYS A 992 34.19 -11.93 -11.20
N VAL A 993 34.98 -10.89 -10.91
CA VAL A 993 34.49 -9.61 -10.38
C VAL A 993 33.59 -8.90 -11.38
N GLU A 994 33.97 -8.86 -12.67
CA GLU A 994 33.11 -8.31 -13.72
C GLU A 994 31.80 -9.08 -13.88
N GLU A 995 31.84 -10.41 -13.83
CA GLU A 995 30.67 -11.28 -13.91
C GLU A 995 29.71 -11.01 -12.74
N SER A 996 30.20 -11.05 -11.50
CA SER A 996 29.36 -10.75 -10.34
C SER A 996 28.91 -9.28 -10.25
N GLN A 997 29.63 -8.34 -10.86
CA GLN A 997 29.13 -6.98 -11.03
C GLN A 997 28.00 -6.89 -12.10
N LYS A 998 28.02 -7.73 -13.14
CA LYS A 998 26.93 -7.85 -14.12
C LYS A 998 25.70 -8.54 -13.50
N GLU A 999 25.90 -9.61 -12.73
CA GLU A 999 24.86 -10.27 -11.92
C GLU A 999 24.19 -9.27 -10.95
N LEU A 1000 24.99 -8.52 -10.17
CA LEU A 1000 24.48 -7.52 -9.22
C LEU A 1000 23.66 -6.41 -9.92
N LYS A 1001 24.10 -5.93 -11.09
CA LYS A 1001 23.33 -4.98 -11.90
C LYS A 1001 22.01 -5.57 -12.40
N GLN A 1002 21.99 -6.84 -12.81
CA GLN A 1002 20.77 -7.53 -13.23
C GLN A 1002 19.79 -7.74 -12.07
N VAL A 1003 20.29 -8.11 -10.88
CA VAL A 1003 19.49 -8.21 -9.65
C VAL A 1003 18.92 -6.85 -9.27
N PHE A 1004 19.74 -5.79 -9.28
CA PHE A 1004 19.29 -4.42 -8.96
C PHE A 1004 18.15 -3.95 -9.89
N LEU A 1005 18.27 -4.16 -11.20
CA LEU A 1005 17.21 -3.87 -12.17
C LEU A 1005 15.93 -4.68 -11.87
N LYS A 1006 16.06 -5.97 -11.55
CA LYS A 1006 14.92 -6.84 -11.22
C LYS A 1006 14.24 -6.43 -9.91
N THR A 1007 14.99 -6.05 -8.88
CA THR A 1007 14.47 -5.51 -7.63
C THR A 1007 13.76 -4.17 -7.85
N CYS A 1008 14.34 -3.26 -8.63
CA CYS A 1008 13.71 -1.97 -8.96
C CYS A 1008 12.38 -2.16 -9.72
N PHE A 1009 12.33 -3.10 -10.67
CA PHE A 1009 11.10 -3.48 -11.37
C PHE A 1009 10.05 -4.11 -10.45
N LEU A 1010 10.46 -5.01 -9.55
CA LEU A 1010 9.57 -5.58 -8.52
C LEU A 1010 9.06 -4.53 -7.53
N GLN A 1011 9.86 -3.51 -7.21
CA GLN A 1011 9.47 -2.39 -6.36
C GLN A 1011 8.48 -1.44 -7.06
N GLN A 1012 8.63 -1.22 -8.37
CA GLN A 1012 7.61 -0.52 -9.17
C GLN A 1012 6.30 -1.32 -9.24
N LEU A 1013 6.38 -2.64 -9.46
CA LEU A 1013 5.19 -3.51 -9.47
C LEU A 1013 4.50 -3.56 -8.11
N SER A 1014 5.23 -3.68 -7.00
CA SER A 1014 4.63 -3.68 -5.65
C SER A 1014 3.97 -2.34 -5.34
N GLY A 1015 4.60 -1.21 -5.71
CA GLY A 1015 3.98 0.11 -5.64
C GLY A 1015 2.71 0.24 -6.49
N PHE A 1016 2.70 -0.33 -7.70
CA PHE A 1016 1.51 -0.34 -8.57
C PHE A 1016 0.39 -1.21 -7.99
N CYS A 1017 0.72 -2.38 -7.43
CA CYS A 1017 -0.22 -3.24 -6.70
C CYS A 1017 -0.80 -2.55 -5.46
N LEU A 1018 0.01 -1.85 -4.67
CA LEU A 1018 -0.45 -1.10 -3.50
C LEU A 1018 -1.42 0.04 -3.89
N LYS A 1019 -1.13 0.73 -5.01
CA LYS A 1019 -1.95 1.81 -5.56
C LYS A 1019 -3.25 1.28 -6.15
N SER A 1020 -3.20 0.14 -6.85
CA SER A 1020 -4.37 -0.59 -7.35
C SER A 1020 -5.27 -1.10 -6.22
N TRP A 1021 -4.68 -1.65 -5.15
CA TRP A 1021 -5.42 -2.09 -3.96
C TRP A 1021 -6.12 -0.92 -3.24
N ARG A 1022 -5.44 0.22 -3.10
CA ARG A 1022 -6.04 1.45 -2.55
C ARG A 1022 -7.23 1.93 -3.39
N LEU A 1023 -7.03 2.10 -4.70
CA LEU A 1023 -8.09 2.51 -5.64
C LEU A 1023 -9.26 1.53 -5.66
N LYS A 1024 -9.00 0.22 -5.51
CA LYS A 1024 -10.02 -0.81 -5.39
C LYS A 1024 -10.85 -0.64 -4.11
N LYS A 1025 -10.20 -0.42 -2.95
CA LYS A 1025 -10.90 -0.18 -1.68
C LYS A 1025 -11.70 1.13 -1.70
N GLU A 1026 -11.16 2.19 -2.31
CA GLU A 1026 -11.84 3.46 -2.51
C GLU A 1026 -13.07 3.30 -3.43
N ARG A 1027 -12.96 2.51 -4.51
CA ARG A 1027 -14.11 2.14 -5.36
C ARG A 1027 -15.15 1.34 -4.58
N GLU A 1028 -14.76 0.29 -3.85
CA GLU A 1028 -15.68 -0.56 -3.09
C GLU A 1028 -16.45 0.23 -2.02
N HIS A 1029 -15.85 1.26 -1.42
CA HIS A 1029 -16.55 2.19 -0.53
C HIS A 1029 -17.56 3.07 -1.28
N LEU A 1030 -17.18 3.68 -2.41
CA LEU A 1030 -18.07 4.51 -3.25
C LEU A 1030 -19.23 3.69 -3.85
N GLU A 1031 -18.99 2.43 -4.18
CA GLU A 1031 -19.95 1.45 -4.70
C GLU A 1031 -21.02 1.13 -3.62
N SER A 1032 -20.60 1.00 -2.34
CA SER A 1032 -21.51 0.82 -1.20
C SER A 1032 -22.31 2.09 -0.83
N GLU A 1033 -21.70 3.28 -0.89
CA GLU A 1033 -22.42 4.55 -0.68
C GLU A 1033 -23.44 4.81 -1.81
N LEU A 1034 -23.11 4.44 -3.05
CA LEU A 1034 -24.04 4.52 -4.18
C LEU A 1034 -25.21 3.55 -4.03
N GLU A 1035 -24.96 2.31 -3.61
CA GLU A 1035 -26.02 1.32 -3.33
C GLU A 1035 -26.96 1.82 -2.22
N LYS A 1036 -26.41 2.38 -1.13
CA LYS A 1036 -27.18 3.01 -0.05
C LYS A 1036 -28.03 4.18 -0.56
N ALA A 1037 -27.46 5.07 -1.37
CA ALA A 1037 -28.19 6.19 -1.95
C ALA A 1037 -29.28 5.76 -2.95
N GLU A 1038 -29.08 4.67 -3.70
CA GLU A 1038 -30.08 4.10 -4.59
C GLU A 1038 -31.22 3.39 -3.80
N ILE A 1039 -30.91 2.77 -2.66
CA ILE A 1039 -31.92 2.25 -1.72
C ILE A 1039 -32.75 3.41 -1.13
N GLU A 1040 -32.12 4.44 -0.58
CA GLU A 1040 -32.81 5.63 -0.04
C GLU A 1040 -33.68 6.31 -1.12
N ARG A 1041 -33.15 6.44 -2.35
CA ARG A 1041 -33.89 6.91 -3.53
C ARG A 1041 -35.09 6.01 -3.85
N SER A 1042 -34.96 4.69 -3.73
CA SER A 1042 -36.07 3.76 -3.97
C SER A 1042 -37.19 3.97 -2.94
N THR A 1043 -36.83 4.17 -1.66
CA THR A 1043 -37.77 4.47 -0.58
C THR A 1043 -38.54 5.76 -0.85
N TYR A 1044 -37.84 6.85 -1.21
CA TYR A 1044 -38.49 8.11 -1.59
C TYR A 1044 -39.40 7.96 -2.83
N VAL A 1045 -39.07 7.07 -3.76
CA VAL A 1045 -39.92 6.78 -4.94
C VAL A 1045 -41.17 5.96 -4.57
N SER A 1046 -41.12 5.09 -3.56
CA SER A 1046 -42.33 4.48 -2.98
C SER A 1046 -43.18 5.50 -2.21
N GLU A 1047 -42.59 6.31 -1.34
CA GLU A 1047 -43.31 7.34 -0.57
C GLU A 1047 -44.02 8.34 -1.50
N VAL A 1048 -43.33 8.82 -2.55
CA VAL A 1048 -43.92 9.71 -3.56
C VAL A 1048 -45.02 9.02 -4.37
N ARG A 1049 -44.98 7.69 -4.55
CA ARG A 1049 -46.06 6.93 -5.17
C ARG A 1049 -47.27 6.85 -4.24
N GLU A 1050 -47.09 6.45 -2.99
CA GLU A 1050 -48.17 6.34 -1.99
C GLU A 1050 -48.85 7.70 -1.76
N LEU A 1051 -48.08 8.79 -1.67
CA LEU A 1051 -48.61 10.15 -1.60
C LEU A 1051 -49.38 10.57 -2.86
N LYS A 1052 -48.96 10.12 -4.04
CA LYS A 1052 -49.67 10.37 -5.29
C LYS A 1052 -50.98 9.57 -5.37
N ASP A 1053 -50.96 8.31 -4.95
CA ASP A 1053 -52.13 7.44 -4.97
C ASP A 1053 -53.18 7.96 -3.96
N LEU A 1054 -52.75 8.36 -2.76
CA LEU A 1054 -53.56 9.09 -1.77
C LEU A 1054 -54.14 10.39 -2.36
N LEU A 1055 -53.35 11.19 -3.08
CA LEU A 1055 -53.82 12.41 -3.73
C LEU A 1055 -54.88 12.11 -4.79
N THR A 1056 -54.74 11.04 -5.59
CA THR A 1056 -55.76 10.66 -6.57
C THR A 1056 -57.05 10.15 -5.93
N GLU A 1057 -56.97 9.44 -4.80
CA GLU A 1057 -58.15 9.00 -4.05
C GLU A 1057 -58.86 10.17 -3.32
N LEU A 1058 -58.10 11.19 -2.87
CA LEU A 1058 -58.66 12.44 -2.36
C LEU A 1058 -59.32 13.28 -3.48
N GLN A 1059 -58.67 13.39 -4.64
CA GLN A 1059 -59.25 14.06 -5.82
C GLN A 1059 -60.56 13.39 -6.25
N LYS A 1060 -60.55 12.06 -6.37
CA LYS A 1060 -61.74 11.28 -6.70
C LYS A 1060 -62.87 11.50 -5.67
N LYS A 1061 -62.58 11.48 -4.37
CA LYS A 1061 -63.57 11.77 -3.32
C LYS A 1061 -64.13 13.20 -3.41
N LEU A 1062 -63.33 14.16 -3.85
CA LEU A 1062 -63.78 15.52 -4.11
C LEU A 1062 -64.70 15.59 -5.34
N ASP A 1063 -64.34 14.88 -6.42
CA ASP A 1063 -65.12 14.82 -7.67
C ASP A 1063 -66.45 14.06 -7.46
N ASP A 1064 -66.44 12.97 -6.68
CA ASP A 1064 -67.64 12.22 -6.24
C ASP A 1064 -68.56 13.12 -5.39
N SER A 1065 -67.99 13.85 -4.42
CA SER A 1065 -68.74 14.79 -3.56
C SER A 1065 -69.30 15.99 -4.33
N TYR A 1066 -68.56 16.50 -5.32
CA TYR A 1066 -69.03 17.56 -6.22
C TYR A 1066 -70.18 17.05 -7.10
N SER A 1067 -70.07 15.83 -7.63
CA SER A 1067 -71.12 15.19 -8.43
C SER A 1067 -72.40 14.98 -7.60
N GLU A 1068 -72.28 14.56 -6.34
CA GLU A 1068 -73.40 14.43 -5.42
C GLU A 1068 -74.03 15.80 -5.08
N ALA A 1069 -73.23 16.86 -4.90
CA ALA A 1069 -73.74 18.21 -4.70
C ALA A 1069 -74.48 18.76 -5.93
N VAL A 1070 -74.01 18.45 -7.14
CA VAL A 1070 -74.73 18.75 -8.40
C VAL A 1070 -76.06 17.99 -8.45
N ARG A 1071 -76.05 16.68 -8.16
CA ARG A 1071 -77.26 15.83 -8.12
C ARG A 1071 -78.31 16.36 -7.14
N GLN A 1072 -77.91 16.75 -5.93
CA GLN A 1072 -78.79 17.36 -4.93
C GLN A 1072 -79.36 18.71 -5.39
N ASN A 1073 -78.56 19.52 -6.11
CA ASN A 1073 -79.04 20.76 -6.70
C ASN A 1073 -80.03 20.52 -7.87
N GLU A 1074 -79.86 19.46 -8.66
CA GLU A 1074 -80.85 19.05 -9.67
C GLU A 1074 -82.17 18.60 -9.02
N GLU A 1075 -82.11 17.79 -7.97
CA GLU A 1075 -83.28 17.40 -7.16
C GLU A 1075 -83.99 18.62 -6.55
N LEU A 1076 -83.23 19.58 -6.00
CA LEU A 1076 -83.77 20.83 -5.45
C LEU A 1076 -84.50 21.66 -6.52
N ASN A 1077 -83.96 21.73 -7.74
CA ASN A 1077 -84.60 22.45 -8.85
C ASN A 1077 -85.84 21.71 -9.38
N LEU A 1078 -85.85 20.37 -9.38
CA LEU A 1078 -87.03 19.58 -9.69
C LEU A 1078 -88.15 19.80 -8.67
N LEU A 1079 -87.83 19.73 -7.36
CA LEU A 1079 -88.78 20.01 -6.27
C LEU A 1079 -89.32 21.44 -6.34
N LYS A 1080 -88.46 22.43 -6.62
CA LYS A 1080 -88.85 23.83 -6.82
C LYS A 1080 -89.78 24.01 -8.03
N THR A 1081 -89.59 23.23 -9.09
CA THR A 1081 -90.47 23.23 -10.27
C THR A 1081 -91.84 22.62 -9.94
N GLN A 1082 -91.86 21.47 -9.25
CA GLN A 1082 -93.09 20.84 -8.76
C GLN A 1082 -93.86 21.75 -7.76
N LEU A 1083 -93.14 22.50 -6.92
CA LEU A 1083 -93.74 23.48 -6.01
C LEU A 1083 -94.37 24.65 -6.78
N ASN A 1084 -93.71 25.17 -7.83
CA ASN A 1084 -94.27 26.20 -8.69
C ASN A 1084 -95.50 25.69 -9.48
N GLU A 1085 -95.49 24.45 -9.96
CA GLU A 1085 -96.66 23.82 -10.58
C GLU A 1085 -97.83 23.66 -9.62
N THR A 1086 -97.59 23.19 -8.39
CA THR A 1086 -98.64 22.99 -7.38
C THR A 1086 -99.18 24.32 -6.87
N LEU A 1087 -98.34 25.35 -6.70
CA LEU A 1087 -98.79 26.73 -6.48
C LEU A 1087 -99.64 27.25 -7.65
N SER A 1088 -99.27 26.94 -8.89
CA SER A 1088 -100.05 27.34 -10.08
C SER A 1088 -101.41 26.65 -10.14
N LYS A 1089 -101.46 25.34 -9.85
CA LYS A 1089 -102.71 24.56 -9.74
C LYS A 1089 -103.60 25.11 -8.62
N LEU A 1090 -103.06 25.28 -7.40
CA LEU A 1090 -103.77 25.90 -6.27
C LEU A 1090 -104.26 27.32 -6.58
N LYS A 1091 -103.56 28.08 -7.43
CA LYS A 1091 -103.99 29.41 -7.87
C LYS A 1091 -105.15 29.35 -8.88
N VAL A 1092 -105.18 28.35 -9.76
CA VAL A 1092 -106.34 28.05 -10.61
C VAL A 1092 -107.53 27.61 -9.74
N ASP A 1093 -107.36 26.62 -8.87
CA ASP A 1093 -108.38 26.16 -7.92
C ASP A 1093 -108.95 27.31 -7.08
N GLN A 1094 -108.11 28.25 -6.62
CA GLN A 1094 -108.54 29.43 -5.88
C GLN A 1094 -109.41 30.36 -6.73
N ASN A 1095 -109.00 30.62 -7.98
CA ASN A 1095 -109.77 31.45 -8.91
C ASN A 1095 -111.11 30.79 -9.28
N GLU A 1096 -111.14 29.47 -9.45
CA GLU A 1096 -112.36 28.71 -9.70
C GLU A 1096 -113.29 28.70 -8.48
N ARG A 1097 -112.77 28.49 -7.27
CA ARG A 1097 -113.54 28.62 -6.02
C ARG A 1097 -114.10 30.04 -5.84
N GLN A 1098 -113.34 31.08 -6.19
CA GLN A 1098 -113.84 32.46 -6.19
C GLN A 1098 -114.95 32.67 -7.22
N LYS A 1099 -114.84 32.09 -8.42
CA LYS A 1099 -115.89 32.12 -9.43
C LYS A 1099 -117.15 31.40 -8.95
N VAL A 1100 -117.03 30.16 -8.45
CA VAL A 1100 -118.16 29.39 -7.91
C VAL A 1100 -118.80 30.10 -6.71
N ALA A 1101 -118.02 30.72 -5.82
CA ALA A 1101 -118.56 31.53 -4.71
C ALA A 1101 -119.28 32.80 -5.20
N GLY A 1102 -118.89 33.36 -6.35
CA GLY A 1102 -119.58 34.49 -6.99
C GLY A 1102 -120.79 34.09 -7.85
N ASP A 1103 -120.87 32.84 -8.30
CA ASP A 1103 -122.00 32.28 -9.05
C ASP A 1103 -123.06 31.64 -8.12
N LEU A 1104 -122.65 31.14 -6.94
CA LEU A 1104 -123.53 30.61 -5.89
C LEU A 1104 -124.68 31.55 -5.49
N PRO A 1105 -124.48 32.85 -5.18
CA PRO A 1105 -125.59 33.74 -4.86
C PRO A 1105 -126.53 33.97 -6.05
N LYS A 1106 -126.05 33.92 -7.30
CA LYS A 1106 -126.90 34.01 -8.50
C LYS A 1106 -127.74 32.74 -8.67
N ALA A 1107 -127.17 31.57 -8.38
CA ALA A 1107 -127.88 30.31 -8.36
C ALA A 1107 -128.92 30.27 -7.24
N GLN A 1108 -128.61 30.81 -6.06
CA GLN A 1108 -129.56 30.99 -4.96
C GLN A 1108 -130.68 31.98 -5.30
N GLU A 1109 -130.39 33.11 -5.95
CA GLU A 1109 -131.39 34.07 -6.43
C GLU A 1109 -132.29 33.47 -7.53
N SER A 1110 -131.72 32.64 -8.40
CA SER A 1110 -132.46 31.88 -9.42
C SER A 1110 -133.35 30.81 -8.79
N LEU A 1111 -132.84 30.07 -7.81
CA LEU A 1111 -133.57 29.03 -7.09
C LEU A 1111 -134.68 29.63 -6.22
N ALA A 1112 -134.42 30.71 -5.48
CA ALA A 1112 -135.45 31.48 -4.76
C ALA A 1112 -136.48 32.12 -5.70
N SER A 1113 -136.17 32.26 -6.99
CA SER A 1113 -137.13 32.67 -8.02
C SER A 1113 -137.93 31.50 -8.61
N LEU A 1114 -137.35 30.30 -8.71
CA LEU A 1114 -138.07 29.07 -9.00
C LEU A 1114 -138.99 28.65 -7.85
N GLU A 1115 -138.56 28.75 -6.59
CA GLU A 1115 -139.40 28.53 -5.40
C GLU A 1115 -140.58 29.52 -5.36
N ARG A 1116 -140.35 30.77 -5.76
CA ARG A 1116 -141.39 31.79 -5.92
C ARG A 1116 -142.36 31.50 -7.07
N GLU A 1117 -141.95 30.72 -8.07
CA GLU A 1117 -142.81 30.28 -9.16
C GLU A 1117 -143.58 29.00 -8.80
N ILE A 1118 -142.92 28.02 -8.19
CA ILE A 1118 -143.55 26.81 -7.62
C ILE A 1118 -144.58 27.19 -6.55
N GLY A 1119 -144.28 28.19 -5.71
CA GLY A 1119 -145.22 28.76 -4.74
C GLY A 1119 -146.46 29.43 -5.36
N LYS A 1120 -146.43 29.82 -6.64
CA LYS A 1120 -147.64 30.20 -7.39
C LYS A 1120 -148.38 28.97 -7.93
N VAL A 1121 -147.66 27.98 -8.45
CA VAL A 1121 -148.25 26.73 -8.99
C VAL A 1121 -149.02 25.95 -7.92
N VAL A 1122 -148.57 25.97 -6.66
CA VAL A 1122 -149.29 25.38 -5.52
C VAL A 1122 -150.54 26.20 -5.11
N GLY A 1123 -150.73 27.40 -5.66
CA GLY A 1123 -151.87 28.27 -5.38
C GLY A 1123 -153.16 27.94 -6.14
N ASP A 1124 -153.07 27.34 -7.34
CA ASP A 1124 -154.23 27.05 -8.20
C ASP A 1124 -154.60 25.55 -8.18
N ALA A 1125 -155.76 25.29 -7.58
CA ALA A 1125 -156.16 24.00 -7.03
C ALA A 1125 -156.59 22.89 -8.02
N ASN A 1126 -156.54 21.66 -7.49
CA ASN A 1126 -157.31 20.45 -7.87
C ASN A 1126 -157.00 19.75 -9.20
N VAL A 1127 -156.61 18.46 -9.13
CA VAL A 1127 -157.41 17.28 -9.57
C VAL A 1127 -156.59 15.97 -9.49
N ILE A 1128 -157.25 14.87 -9.09
CA ILE A 1128 -156.82 13.44 -9.08
C ILE A 1128 -155.91 12.94 -7.93
N GLU A 1129 -156.30 11.76 -7.42
CA GLU A 1129 -155.68 10.95 -6.36
C GLU A 1129 -154.79 9.84 -6.95
N ASN A 1130 -153.72 9.41 -6.26
CA ASN A 1130 -153.57 8.05 -5.67
C ASN A 1130 -152.12 7.62 -5.33
N SER A 1131 -152.04 6.63 -4.42
CA SER A 1131 -150.96 5.65 -4.19
C SER A 1131 -149.52 6.11 -3.92
N ASP A 1132 -149.13 5.98 -2.65
CA ASP A 1132 -148.00 5.17 -2.13
C ASP A 1132 -146.74 4.93 -2.98
N VAL A 1133 -145.55 5.14 -2.39
CA VAL A 1133 -144.58 4.06 -2.06
C VAL A 1133 -143.41 4.59 -1.19
N CYS A 1134 -142.70 3.66 -0.55
CA CYS A 1134 -141.73 3.79 0.53
C CYS A 1134 -140.49 4.70 0.35
N THR A 1135 -139.92 5.00 1.52
CA THR A 1135 -138.51 5.29 1.84
C THR A 1135 -137.45 4.56 1.00
N GLU A 1136 -136.32 5.25 0.77
CA GLU A 1136 -135.06 4.94 1.48
C GLU A 1136 -134.33 6.24 1.84
#